data_AF-A0A380ZGZ4-F1
#
_entry.id   AF-A0A380ZGZ4-F1
#
_cell.length_a   1.000
_cell.length_b   1.000
_cell.length_c   1.000
_cell.angle_alpha   90.00
_cell.angle_beta   90.00
_cell.angle_gamma   90.00
#
_symmetry.space_group_name_H-M   'P 1'
#
loop_
_entity.id
_entity.type
_entity.pdbx_description
1 polymer ?
#
loop_
_entity_poly.entity_id
_entity_poly.type
_entity_poly.pdbx_seq_one_letter_code
_entity_poly.pdbx_strand_id
1 'polypeptide(L)'
;MKKKHPSPSVAHLVKEFEKHHEQSAGPSLPPQSPSTIPTQQRPQKPPRARNTEQSSATTQKGETHYKTMHEYIYENKNVTALNFMYPYTTTLRNKYGTRDHKKFEIRCAHDVTQALINLRQEAPPQKLTSAYLLYLHHALFKNSFEWAGQTREKPFTFASGITAYMPEIKKANISFASGEKVQEGLKNLDKTLSEKNSLKGLTREEFVENAAEMMTQLNYTHPFIEGNGRTQQLFFEKLAEVAGHSLDFSLVTKERMKSANIAALKNGNSEEMKNLFEEISNPEKTLILKEFMNHMKKIGLETLRNRIVMTAKEGQTYTGFYRGSGENGFMLDANGTFIIGHKKDLRPEQIKALKIGDPLSFTAPTMQESQEILIAKEIKAPLSKEELIEKIKNNAPLQERKKKIASLSKYVYGKPSIILNRIEKIYENPAAGEELLGQMAHAPRSIAKLAGFGISYLKTNARARAEENLLPLFQSIDRYIEAVEQTKKDILECHSAEQKRCDKTIRRPGQWIQTLYPLSKEQRKAILSKSPELRAEITIYSRELNERLSADEHQAIKENNFNTLAKSLGTSENNAKKIIDVVKNTQKIQEDIEPIYFIHREFNEHTARNIKQTVRKSYHKTFAVAHASTSQAGEIRASILQKQKIQNAQLDKAERQQTIR
;
A
#
# COMPACT_ATOMS: atom_id res chain seq x y z
N MET A 1 -30.69 24.32 -14.89
CA MET A 1 -29.60 25.33 -14.87
C MET A 1 -28.95 25.36 -13.49
N LYS A 2 -27.64 25.12 -13.37
CA LYS A 2 -26.81 25.50 -12.21
C LYS A 2 -25.47 26.04 -12.73
N LYS A 3 -24.99 27.14 -12.15
CA LYS A 3 -23.87 27.95 -12.69
C LYS A 3 -22.54 27.20 -12.59
N LYS A 4 -21.78 27.12 -13.68
CA LYS A 4 -20.34 26.80 -13.64
C LYS A 4 -19.59 28.04 -13.14
N HIS A 5 -18.73 27.89 -12.15
CA HIS A 5 -17.70 28.90 -11.87
C HIS A 5 -16.63 28.82 -12.98
N PRO A 6 -16.11 29.97 -13.48
CA PRO A 6 -15.03 29.96 -14.46
C PRO A 6 -13.71 29.57 -13.80
N SER A 7 -12.91 28.74 -14.48
CA SER A 7 -11.50 28.53 -14.13
C SER A 7 -10.72 29.85 -14.23
N PRO A 8 -9.72 30.10 -13.36
CA PRO A 8 -8.94 31.32 -13.43
C PRO A 8 -8.19 31.44 -14.76
N SER A 9 -8.20 32.64 -15.34
CA SER A 9 -7.48 32.97 -16.57
C SER A 9 -5.98 32.76 -16.41
N VAL A 10 -5.30 32.36 -17.50
CA VAL A 10 -3.84 32.17 -17.56
C VAL A 10 -3.07 33.41 -17.08
N ALA A 11 -3.59 34.62 -17.33
CA ALA A 11 -3.00 35.86 -16.85
C ALA A 11 -2.99 36.02 -15.32
N HIS A 12 -3.87 35.31 -14.59
CA HIS A 12 -3.91 35.33 -13.13
C HIS A 12 -2.84 34.41 -12.52
N LEU A 13 -2.65 33.22 -13.10
CA LEU A 13 -1.62 32.27 -12.68
C LEU A 13 -0.20 32.78 -12.95
N VAL A 14 0.01 33.55 -14.03
CA VAL A 14 1.29 34.23 -14.29
C VAL A 14 1.55 35.32 -13.23
N LYS A 15 0.53 36.13 -12.89
CA LYS A 15 0.67 37.19 -11.86
C LYS A 15 0.93 36.65 -10.45
N GLU A 16 0.37 35.51 -10.05
CA GLU A 16 0.71 34.89 -8.76
C GLU A 16 2.18 34.42 -8.74
N PHE A 17 2.69 33.89 -9.85
CA PHE A 17 4.07 33.41 -9.95
C PHE A 17 5.10 34.55 -9.87
N GLU A 18 4.81 35.70 -10.50
CA GLU A 18 5.66 36.89 -10.43
C GLU A 18 5.63 37.53 -9.03
N LYS A 19 4.44 37.66 -8.42
CA LYS A 19 4.26 38.31 -7.11
C LYS A 19 4.96 37.60 -5.96
N HIS A 20 5.18 36.29 -6.05
CA HIS A 20 5.91 35.52 -5.04
C HIS A 20 7.45 35.65 -5.14
N HIS A 21 8.00 36.18 -6.24
CA HIS A 21 9.44 36.35 -6.39
C HIS A 21 9.97 37.73 -5.99
N GLU A 22 9.13 38.77 -5.96
CA GLU A 22 9.56 40.13 -5.53
C GLU A 22 9.72 40.28 -4.01
N GLN A 23 9.22 39.34 -3.20
CA GLN A 23 9.27 39.43 -1.72
C GLN A 23 10.51 38.84 -1.05
N SER A 24 11.55 38.43 -1.80
CA SER A 24 12.82 37.92 -1.22
C SER A 24 13.97 38.94 -1.16
N ALA A 25 13.75 40.18 -1.60
CA ALA A 25 14.75 41.26 -1.55
C ALA A 25 14.65 42.09 -0.25
N GLY A 26 15.29 41.60 0.82
CA GLY A 26 15.56 42.39 2.03
C GLY A 26 16.73 43.38 1.83
N PRO A 27 16.77 44.51 2.56
CA PRO A 27 17.66 45.62 2.26
C PRO A 27 19.13 45.40 2.66
N SER A 28 20.02 46.10 1.94
CA SER A 28 21.48 46.08 2.13
C SER A 28 21.91 46.87 3.38
N LEU A 29 22.91 46.38 4.12
CA LEU A 29 23.58 47.11 5.20
C LEU A 29 24.97 47.63 4.76
N PRO A 30 25.43 48.78 5.29
CA PRO A 30 26.65 49.47 4.84
C PRO A 30 27.95 48.94 5.48
N PRO A 31 29.13 49.27 4.95
CA PRO A 31 30.41 48.74 5.42
C PRO A 31 30.93 49.46 6.68
N GLN A 32 31.69 48.75 7.51
CA GLN A 32 32.50 49.33 8.59
C GLN A 32 34.00 49.12 8.32
N SER A 33 34.80 50.12 8.73
CA SER A 33 36.26 50.18 8.57
C SER A 33 36.98 49.82 9.88
N PRO A 34 38.31 49.56 9.86
CA PRO A 34 38.93 48.59 10.78
C PRO A 34 39.59 49.19 12.03
N SER A 35 39.92 48.34 13.02
CA SER A 35 40.91 48.68 14.05
C SER A 35 41.71 47.47 14.58
N THR A 36 43.04 47.61 14.48
CA THR A 36 44.11 47.17 15.41
C THR A 36 44.28 45.71 15.86
N ILE A 37 45.45 45.18 15.50
CA ILE A 37 46.18 44.04 16.12
C ILE A 37 46.92 44.55 17.39
N PRO A 38 47.27 43.70 18.37
CA PRO A 38 48.71 43.33 18.51
C PRO A 38 48.91 41.83 18.82
N THR A 39 49.74 41.07 18.11
CA THR A 39 51.22 40.99 18.05
C THR A 39 51.83 40.00 19.05
N GLN A 40 52.79 39.22 18.53
CA GLN A 40 53.53 38.10 19.14
C GLN A 40 52.74 36.78 19.21
N GLN A 41 53.34 35.57 19.10
CA GLN A 41 54.74 35.23 18.84
C GLN A 41 54.86 33.95 17.98
N ARG A 42 56.09 33.53 17.63
CA ARG A 42 56.44 32.21 17.05
C ARG A 42 57.69 31.71 17.76
N PRO A 43 57.79 30.42 18.13
CA PRO A 43 58.89 29.64 17.56
C PRO A 43 58.63 28.14 17.30
N GLN A 44 59.28 27.66 16.23
CA GLN A 44 59.97 26.36 16.07
C GLN A 44 59.21 25.00 16.10
N LYS A 45 59.61 24.13 15.15
CA LYS A 45 59.43 22.67 15.16
C LYS A 45 60.70 22.01 15.72
N PRO A 46 60.61 20.79 16.29
CA PRO A 46 61.49 19.71 15.82
C PRO A 46 60.66 18.40 15.58
N PRO A 47 61.18 17.15 15.51
CA PRO A 47 60.92 16.30 14.33
C PRO A 47 60.20 14.95 14.60
N ARG A 48 59.96 14.22 13.50
CA ARG A 48 59.36 12.88 13.34
C ARG A 48 59.51 11.89 14.52
N ALA A 49 58.42 11.17 14.80
CA ALA A 49 58.42 9.75 15.15
C ALA A 49 57.33 9.00 14.34
N ARG A 50 57.58 7.75 13.95
CA ARG A 50 56.56 6.82 13.44
C ARG A 50 56.06 5.96 14.60
N ASN A 51 54.75 5.71 14.71
CA ASN A 51 54.18 4.36 14.68
C ASN A 51 52.65 4.32 14.86
N THR A 52 52.05 3.30 14.25
CA THR A 52 50.82 2.57 14.62
C THR A 52 49.53 3.32 15.03
N GLU A 53 48.59 3.31 14.08
CA GLU A 53 47.20 2.83 14.19
C GLU A 53 46.16 3.40 15.21
N GLN A 54 44.93 3.46 14.67
CA GLN A 54 43.60 3.55 15.29
C GLN A 54 42.98 4.90 15.69
N SER A 55 41.77 5.10 15.13
CA SER A 55 40.65 5.92 15.58
C SER A 55 40.78 7.44 15.62
N SER A 56 40.19 8.11 14.61
CA SER A 56 38.88 8.78 14.81
C SER A 56 38.41 9.54 13.56
N ALA A 57 37.11 9.84 13.52
CA ALA A 57 36.37 10.33 12.37
C ALA A 57 36.89 11.64 11.73
N THR A 58 36.82 11.71 10.40
CA THR A 58 36.42 12.95 9.73
C THR A 58 35.54 12.60 8.54
N THR A 59 34.31 13.13 8.53
CA THR A 59 33.31 12.88 7.50
C THR A 59 33.69 13.57 6.19
N GLN A 60 34.47 12.90 5.34
CA GLN A 60 34.56 13.30 3.94
C GLN A 60 33.18 13.12 3.30
N LYS A 61 32.47 14.24 3.09
CA LYS A 61 31.43 14.31 2.06
C LYS A 61 32.09 13.98 0.73
N GLY A 62 31.89 12.76 0.25
CA GLY A 62 32.29 12.32 -1.08
C GLY A 62 31.47 13.00 -2.16
N GLU A 63 31.66 14.31 -2.34
CA GLU A 63 31.23 14.99 -3.57
C GLU A 63 32.10 14.44 -4.70
N THR A 64 31.56 13.45 -5.41
CA THR A 64 32.13 12.97 -6.66
C THR A 64 32.03 14.10 -7.67
N HIS A 65 33.12 14.86 -7.84
CA HIS A 65 33.24 15.84 -8.92
C HIS A 65 33.16 15.12 -10.27
N TYR A 66 31.96 15.10 -10.84
CA TYR A 66 31.70 14.62 -12.19
C TYR A 66 32.31 15.60 -13.18
N LYS A 67 33.29 15.14 -13.98
CA LYS A 67 33.80 15.94 -15.10
C LYS A 67 32.67 16.32 -16.05
N THR A 68 32.52 17.61 -16.24
CA THR A 68 31.61 18.26 -17.18
C THR A 68 32.07 18.05 -18.63
N MET A 69 31.15 18.24 -19.58
CA MET A 69 31.47 18.17 -21.02
C MET A 69 32.57 19.18 -21.41
N HIS A 70 32.63 20.33 -20.74
CA HIS A 70 33.64 21.36 -20.95
C HIS A 70 35.05 20.89 -20.56
N GLU A 71 35.21 20.25 -19.40
CA GLU A 71 36.51 19.73 -18.94
C GLU A 71 37.04 18.65 -19.90
N TYR A 72 36.19 17.76 -20.41
CA TYR A 72 36.59 16.76 -21.40
C TYR A 72 37.05 17.38 -22.74
N ILE A 73 36.32 18.37 -23.27
CA ILE A 73 36.67 18.99 -24.56
C ILE A 73 37.98 19.79 -24.42
N TYR A 74 38.19 20.47 -23.29
CA TYR A 74 39.42 21.22 -23.02
C TYR A 74 40.65 20.29 -22.89
N GLU A 75 40.52 19.16 -22.17
CA GLU A 75 41.59 18.17 -22.02
C GLU A 75 42.00 17.52 -23.35
N ASN A 76 41.06 17.32 -24.28
CA ASN A 76 41.30 16.64 -25.56
C ASN A 76 41.56 17.60 -26.74
N LYS A 77 41.67 18.91 -26.50
CA LYS A 77 41.98 19.95 -27.51
C LYS A 77 41.10 19.92 -28.78
N ASN A 78 39.87 19.40 -28.70
CA ASN A 78 39.01 19.27 -29.87
C ASN A 78 38.31 20.59 -30.21
N VAL A 79 39.05 21.49 -30.88
CA VAL A 79 38.68 22.89 -31.13
C VAL A 79 37.32 23.04 -31.84
N THR A 80 36.99 22.13 -32.76
CA THR A 80 35.71 22.16 -33.48
C THR A 80 34.52 21.74 -32.63
N ALA A 81 34.71 20.99 -31.54
CA ALA A 81 33.66 20.71 -30.56
C ALA A 81 33.39 21.92 -29.64
N LEU A 82 34.42 22.71 -29.31
CA LEU A 82 34.25 23.96 -28.54
C LEU A 82 33.36 24.98 -29.25
N ASN A 83 33.30 24.94 -30.59
CA ASN A 83 32.50 25.88 -31.39
C ASN A 83 30.99 25.78 -31.13
N PHE A 84 30.48 24.70 -30.53
CA PHE A 84 29.09 24.63 -30.05
C PHE A 84 28.81 25.53 -28.83
N MET A 85 29.83 26.03 -28.13
CA MET A 85 29.72 26.94 -26.98
C MET A 85 30.13 28.37 -27.36
N TYR A 86 29.75 29.35 -26.54
CA TYR A 86 30.36 30.68 -26.62
C TYR A 86 31.77 30.68 -26.02
N PRO A 87 32.74 31.42 -26.61
CA PRO A 87 34.10 31.50 -26.08
C PRO A 87 34.13 31.87 -24.60
N TYR A 88 34.99 31.20 -23.84
CA TYR A 88 35.18 31.38 -22.39
C TYR A 88 33.94 31.08 -21.54
N THR A 89 32.99 30.27 -22.03
CA THR A 89 31.80 29.85 -21.26
C THR A 89 31.47 28.37 -21.47
N THR A 90 30.68 27.81 -20.54
CA THR A 90 30.03 26.49 -20.68
C THR A 90 28.67 26.56 -21.38
N THR A 91 28.27 27.74 -21.87
CA THR A 91 26.93 27.98 -22.43
C THR A 91 26.91 27.67 -23.92
N LEU A 92 26.03 26.76 -24.34
CA LEU A 92 25.80 26.44 -25.76
C LEU A 92 25.33 27.68 -26.54
N ARG A 93 25.80 27.81 -27.78
CA ARG A 93 25.33 28.82 -28.72
C ARG A 93 23.83 28.65 -28.94
N ASN A 94 23.08 29.72 -28.71
CA ASN A 94 21.64 29.70 -28.67
C ASN A 94 21.04 30.94 -29.35
N LYS A 95 19.81 30.79 -29.87
CA LYS A 95 19.10 31.84 -30.61
C LYS A 95 18.67 33.03 -29.74
N TYR A 96 18.77 32.92 -28.41
CA TYR A 96 18.52 34.02 -27.48
C TYR A 96 19.74 34.96 -27.33
N GLY A 97 20.91 34.59 -27.86
CA GLY A 97 22.15 35.36 -27.73
C GLY A 97 22.75 35.40 -26.32
N THR A 98 22.16 34.70 -25.33
CA THR A 98 22.63 34.75 -23.94
C THR A 98 23.85 33.85 -23.74
N ARG A 99 24.88 34.42 -23.08
CA ARG A 99 26.07 33.69 -22.60
C ARG A 99 25.94 33.24 -21.14
N ASP A 100 24.99 33.81 -20.40
CA ASP A 100 24.67 33.42 -19.03
C ASP A 100 23.96 32.06 -19.03
N HIS A 101 24.57 31.08 -18.35
CA HIS A 101 24.10 29.70 -18.30
C HIS A 101 22.74 29.56 -17.62
N LYS A 102 22.49 30.29 -16.52
CA LYS A 102 21.21 30.20 -15.78
C LYS A 102 20.08 30.83 -16.59
N LYS A 103 20.32 31.98 -17.22
CA LYS A 103 19.35 32.61 -18.14
C LYS A 103 19.06 31.73 -19.34
N PHE A 104 20.08 31.09 -19.90
CA PHE A 104 19.93 30.09 -20.96
C PHE A 104 19.05 28.90 -20.51
N GLU A 105 19.37 28.27 -19.38
CA GLU A 105 18.61 27.11 -18.88
C GLU A 105 17.13 27.44 -18.63
N ILE A 106 16.84 28.57 -17.98
CA ILE A 106 15.46 29.02 -17.71
C ILE A 106 14.69 29.22 -19.01
N ARG A 107 15.26 29.96 -19.98
CA ARG A 107 14.58 30.26 -21.24
C ARG A 107 14.41 29.02 -22.12
N CYS A 108 15.45 28.20 -22.22
CA CYS A 108 15.41 26.92 -22.94
C CYS A 108 14.39 25.96 -22.32
N ALA A 109 14.31 25.87 -20.99
CA ALA A 109 13.31 25.05 -20.32
C ALA A 109 11.88 25.53 -20.60
N HIS A 110 11.64 26.85 -20.55
CA HIS A 110 10.34 27.43 -20.89
C HIS A 110 9.90 27.06 -22.32
N ASP A 111 10.75 27.35 -23.32
CA ASP A 111 10.39 27.18 -24.73
C ASP A 111 10.24 25.69 -25.09
N VAL A 112 11.07 24.80 -24.51
CA VAL A 112 10.94 23.34 -24.67
C VAL A 112 9.69 22.79 -23.99
N THR A 113 9.29 23.30 -22.81
CA THR A 113 8.04 22.90 -22.15
C THR A 113 6.81 23.26 -23.01
N GLN A 114 6.79 24.44 -23.62
CA GLN A 114 5.70 24.83 -24.53
C GLN A 114 5.66 23.92 -25.77
N ALA A 115 6.82 23.63 -26.38
CA ALA A 115 6.87 22.72 -27.52
C ALA A 115 6.42 21.29 -27.16
N LEU A 116 6.81 20.79 -25.98
CA LEU A 116 6.42 19.46 -25.48
C LEU A 116 4.90 19.33 -25.26
N ILE A 117 4.24 20.39 -24.80
CA ILE A 117 2.77 20.43 -24.66
C ILE A 117 2.10 20.25 -26.03
N ASN A 118 2.57 21.00 -27.04
CA ASN A 118 2.02 20.92 -28.40
C ASN A 118 2.27 19.56 -29.06
N LEU A 119 3.52 19.06 -29.02
CA LEU A 119 3.91 17.79 -29.63
C LEU A 119 3.21 16.57 -29.03
N ARG A 120 2.76 16.65 -27.77
CA ARG A 120 1.94 15.58 -27.17
C ARG A 120 0.52 15.53 -27.75
N GLN A 121 -0.03 16.67 -28.19
CA GLN A 121 -1.34 16.74 -28.86
C GLN A 121 -1.26 16.39 -30.37
N GLU A 122 -0.08 16.49 -30.99
CA GLU A 122 0.12 16.04 -32.38
C GLU A 122 -0.07 14.53 -32.50
N ALA A 123 -0.85 14.09 -33.48
CA ALA A 123 -1.00 12.66 -33.78
C ALA A 123 0.34 12.08 -34.26
N PRO A 124 0.74 10.88 -33.81
CA PRO A 124 1.96 10.23 -34.27
C PRO A 124 1.88 9.90 -35.77
N PRO A 125 3.01 9.92 -36.50
CA PRO A 125 3.03 9.56 -37.91
C PRO A 125 2.72 8.07 -38.11
N GLN A 126 2.20 7.70 -39.29
CA GLN A 126 1.89 6.31 -39.62
C GLN A 126 3.10 5.36 -39.53
N LYS A 127 4.32 5.89 -39.74
CA LYS A 127 5.60 5.19 -39.59
C LYS A 127 6.50 6.01 -38.67
N LEU A 128 6.90 5.40 -37.55
CA LEU A 128 7.93 5.95 -36.66
C LEU A 128 9.30 5.52 -37.16
N THR A 129 10.21 6.49 -37.28
CA THR A 129 11.59 6.30 -37.76
C THR A 129 12.54 7.30 -37.08
N SER A 130 13.84 7.15 -37.28
CA SER A 130 14.88 8.11 -36.97
C SER A 130 14.58 9.51 -37.52
N ALA A 131 13.96 9.61 -38.70
CA ALA A 131 13.49 10.90 -39.25
C ALA A 131 12.45 11.57 -38.34
N TYR A 132 11.56 10.81 -37.69
CA TYR A 132 10.65 11.36 -36.69
C TYR A 132 11.36 11.75 -35.39
N LEU A 133 12.37 10.98 -34.95
CA LEU A 133 13.23 11.38 -33.82
C LEU A 133 13.93 12.74 -34.08
N LEU A 134 14.44 12.93 -35.30
CA LEU A 134 15.04 14.20 -35.75
C LEU A 134 14.00 15.33 -35.83
N TYR A 135 12.79 15.05 -36.33
CA TYR A 135 11.65 16.00 -36.30
C TYR A 135 11.32 16.44 -34.87
N LEU A 136 11.17 15.50 -33.93
CA LEU A 136 10.88 15.80 -32.52
C LEU A 136 11.97 16.68 -31.92
N HIS A 137 13.26 16.40 -32.18
CA HIS A 137 14.34 17.26 -31.72
C HIS A 137 14.27 18.65 -32.37
N HIS A 138 14.01 18.74 -33.67
CA HIS A 138 13.81 20.04 -34.32
C HIS A 138 12.66 20.81 -33.67
N ALA A 139 11.48 20.20 -33.53
CA ALA A 139 10.30 20.86 -32.97
C ALA A 139 10.49 21.31 -31.50
N LEU A 140 11.15 20.49 -30.67
CA LEU A 140 11.49 20.84 -29.28
C LEU A 140 12.48 22.01 -29.18
N PHE A 141 13.49 22.05 -30.05
CA PHE A 141 14.64 22.94 -29.88
C PHE A 141 14.82 24.04 -30.94
N LYS A 142 13.93 24.14 -31.96
CA LYS A 142 14.01 25.13 -33.06
C LYS A 142 14.11 26.58 -32.60
N ASN A 143 13.54 26.92 -31.43
CA ASN A 143 13.60 28.25 -30.84
C ASN A 143 14.87 28.46 -29.98
N SER A 144 15.54 27.38 -29.57
CA SER A 144 16.75 27.42 -28.73
C SER A 144 18.05 27.36 -29.54
N PHE A 145 18.12 26.48 -30.56
CA PHE A 145 19.35 26.14 -31.26
C PHE A 145 19.20 26.26 -32.78
N GLU A 146 20.28 26.64 -33.46
CA GLU A 146 20.36 26.64 -34.94
C GLU A 146 20.47 25.21 -35.50
N TRP A 147 21.19 24.33 -34.80
CA TRP A 147 21.40 22.91 -35.14
C TRP A 147 20.23 21.99 -34.72
N ALA A 148 19.05 22.53 -34.40
CA ALA A 148 17.93 21.73 -33.95
C ALA A 148 17.51 20.69 -35.01
N GLY A 149 17.55 19.40 -34.66
CA GLY A 149 17.27 18.28 -35.57
C GLY A 149 18.50 17.74 -36.30
N GLN A 150 19.68 18.35 -36.12
CA GLN A 150 20.93 17.89 -36.72
C GLN A 150 21.66 16.92 -35.78
N THR A 151 22.26 15.88 -36.36
CA THR A 151 22.99 14.83 -35.64
C THR A 151 24.47 15.17 -35.50
N ARG A 152 25.09 14.82 -34.36
CA ARG A 152 26.39 15.39 -33.92
C ARG A 152 27.62 14.88 -34.68
N GLU A 153 27.49 13.76 -35.39
CA GLU A 153 28.52 13.17 -36.25
C GLU A 153 28.63 13.84 -37.62
N LYS A 154 27.84 14.89 -37.88
CA LYS A 154 27.94 15.75 -39.06
C LYS A 154 28.45 17.15 -38.65
N PRO A 155 29.33 17.79 -39.44
CA PRO A 155 29.68 19.18 -39.24
C PRO A 155 28.44 20.09 -39.38
N PHE A 156 28.33 21.09 -38.52
CA PHE A 156 27.27 22.10 -38.57
C PHE A 156 27.86 23.51 -38.66
N THR A 157 27.47 24.28 -39.66
CA THR A 157 27.87 25.68 -39.81
C THR A 157 26.77 26.60 -39.29
N PHE A 158 27.08 27.36 -38.24
CA PHE A 158 26.21 28.41 -37.69
C PHE A 158 26.06 29.57 -38.69
N ALA A 159 24.98 30.36 -38.57
CA ALA A 159 24.77 31.58 -39.36
C ALA A 159 25.92 32.61 -39.21
N SER A 160 26.71 32.52 -38.13
CA SER A 160 27.94 33.28 -37.92
C SER A 160 29.16 32.83 -38.76
N GLY A 161 29.00 31.84 -39.65
CA GLY A 161 30.08 31.26 -40.46
C GLY A 161 30.99 30.27 -39.72
N ILE A 162 30.79 30.09 -38.41
CA ILE A 162 31.57 29.15 -37.58
C ILE A 162 31.06 27.72 -37.80
N THR A 163 31.95 26.79 -38.15
CA THR A 163 31.64 25.36 -38.21
C THR A 163 32.00 24.64 -36.91
N ALA A 164 31.09 23.82 -36.40
CA ALA A 164 31.28 22.98 -35.22
C ALA A 164 31.09 21.49 -35.55
N TYR A 165 31.76 20.60 -34.81
CA TYR A 165 31.78 19.17 -35.08
C TYR A 165 32.03 18.37 -33.79
N MET A 166 31.22 17.34 -33.50
CA MET A 166 31.36 16.55 -32.26
C MET A 166 31.04 15.05 -32.47
N PRO A 167 31.86 14.34 -33.27
CA PRO A 167 31.66 12.92 -33.56
C PRO A 167 31.89 12.01 -32.36
N GLU A 168 32.66 12.48 -31.36
CA GLU A 168 32.91 11.79 -30.10
C GLU A 168 32.35 12.59 -28.93
N ILE A 169 31.74 11.89 -27.98
CA ILE A 169 31.32 12.49 -26.71
C ILE A 169 31.50 11.46 -25.59
N LYS A 170 31.99 11.94 -24.44
CA LYS A 170 32.01 11.19 -23.18
C LYS A 170 31.37 12.04 -22.09
N LYS A 171 30.52 11.44 -21.25
CA LYS A 171 29.92 12.09 -20.07
C LYS A 171 30.10 11.15 -18.86
N ALA A 172 30.59 11.65 -17.72
CA ALA A 172 30.78 10.87 -16.49
C ALA A 172 31.53 9.52 -16.65
N ASN A 173 32.61 9.53 -17.45
CA ASN A 173 33.41 8.35 -17.82
C ASN A 173 32.64 7.26 -18.56
N ILE A 174 31.54 7.61 -19.24
CA ILE A 174 30.82 6.75 -20.19
C ILE A 174 31.12 7.26 -21.61
N SER A 175 31.53 6.35 -22.48
CA SER A 175 31.69 6.60 -23.92
C SER A 175 30.38 6.27 -24.65
N PHE A 176 29.94 7.19 -25.50
CA PHE A 176 28.81 6.98 -26.41
C PHE A 176 29.32 6.53 -27.79
N ALA A 177 28.41 6.24 -28.72
CA ALA A 177 28.76 5.94 -30.10
C ALA A 177 29.68 7.03 -30.73
N SER A 178 30.65 6.63 -31.55
CA SER A 178 31.59 7.55 -32.20
C SER A 178 31.43 7.55 -33.72
N GLY A 179 31.42 8.74 -34.33
CA GLY A 179 31.37 8.92 -35.78
C GLY A 179 30.20 8.18 -36.43
N GLU A 180 30.51 7.32 -37.41
CA GLU A 180 29.53 6.56 -38.20
C GLU A 180 28.61 5.66 -37.35
N LYS A 181 29.06 5.22 -36.16
CA LYS A 181 28.24 4.42 -35.23
C LYS A 181 26.96 5.14 -34.79
N VAL A 182 26.92 6.47 -34.86
CA VAL A 182 25.68 7.24 -34.63
C VAL A 182 24.66 6.98 -35.73
N GLN A 183 25.10 6.95 -37.00
CA GLN A 183 24.25 6.64 -38.14
C GLN A 183 23.87 5.16 -38.19
N GLU A 184 24.76 4.25 -37.79
CA GLU A 184 24.42 2.83 -37.60
C GLU A 184 23.33 2.65 -36.53
N GLY A 185 23.44 3.32 -35.38
CA GLY A 185 22.43 3.27 -34.32
C GLY A 185 21.05 3.76 -34.79
N LEU A 186 21.00 4.83 -35.59
CA LEU A 186 19.75 5.33 -36.18
C LEU A 186 19.18 4.38 -37.25
N LYS A 187 20.02 3.76 -38.10
CA LYS A 187 19.59 2.72 -39.05
C LYS A 187 19.07 1.47 -38.34
N ASN A 188 19.69 1.07 -37.23
CA ASN A 188 19.24 -0.06 -36.42
C ASN A 188 17.89 0.23 -35.77
N LEU A 189 17.67 1.44 -35.25
CA LEU A 189 16.36 1.89 -34.76
C LEU A 189 15.27 1.72 -35.85
N ASP A 190 15.54 2.20 -37.07
CA ASP A 190 14.62 2.09 -38.21
C ASP A 190 14.35 0.64 -38.61
N LYS A 191 15.40 -0.18 -38.66
CA LYS A 191 15.31 -1.61 -38.94
C LYS A 191 14.44 -2.32 -37.90
N THR A 192 14.71 -2.14 -36.61
CA THR A 192 13.94 -2.76 -35.52
C THR A 192 12.48 -2.30 -35.50
N LEU A 193 12.21 -1.02 -35.74
CA LEU A 193 10.84 -0.49 -35.87
C LEU A 193 10.09 -1.09 -37.06
N SER A 194 10.77 -1.33 -38.18
CA SER A 194 10.17 -1.98 -39.36
C SER A 194 9.92 -3.47 -39.11
N GLU A 195 10.93 -4.21 -38.65
CA GLU A 195 10.88 -5.67 -38.43
C GLU A 195 9.86 -6.06 -37.36
N LYS A 196 9.72 -5.26 -36.30
CA LYS A 196 8.76 -5.50 -35.21
C LYS A 196 7.44 -4.74 -35.37
N ASN A 197 7.10 -4.27 -36.57
CA ASN A 197 5.84 -3.56 -36.87
C ASN A 197 5.52 -2.40 -35.88
N SER A 198 6.53 -1.60 -35.53
CA SER A 198 6.45 -0.54 -34.50
C SER A 198 5.93 -1.01 -33.15
N LEU A 199 6.26 -2.25 -32.76
CA LEU A 199 5.85 -2.94 -31.52
C LEU A 199 4.33 -3.15 -31.38
N LYS A 200 3.56 -3.04 -32.47
CA LYS A 200 2.11 -3.24 -32.47
C LYS A 200 1.73 -4.71 -32.28
N GLY A 201 0.64 -4.93 -31.54
CA GLY A 201 0.07 -6.27 -31.33
C GLY A 201 0.82 -7.13 -30.31
N LEU A 202 1.78 -6.55 -29.59
CA LEU A 202 2.47 -7.18 -28.48
C LEU A 202 1.63 -7.08 -27.20
N THR A 203 1.90 -7.97 -26.24
CA THR A 203 1.50 -7.74 -24.84
C THR A 203 2.28 -6.55 -24.26
N ARG A 204 1.79 -5.99 -23.15
CA ARG A 204 2.43 -4.86 -22.48
C ARG A 204 3.83 -5.23 -21.98
N GLU A 205 4.00 -6.46 -21.53
CA GLU A 205 5.24 -7.05 -21.03
C GLU A 205 6.26 -7.19 -22.16
N GLU A 206 5.87 -7.74 -23.31
CA GLU A 206 6.71 -7.80 -24.51
C GLU A 206 7.05 -6.39 -25.06
N PHE A 207 6.09 -5.47 -25.03
CA PHE A 207 6.35 -4.07 -25.41
C PHE A 207 7.40 -3.44 -24.50
N VAL A 208 7.28 -3.59 -23.17
CA VAL A 208 8.25 -3.08 -22.19
C VAL A 208 9.65 -3.64 -22.44
N GLU A 209 9.76 -4.96 -22.63
CA GLU A 209 11.03 -5.64 -22.94
C GLU A 209 11.71 -5.04 -24.18
N ASN A 210 10.98 -4.93 -25.28
CA ASN A 210 11.54 -4.43 -26.55
C ASN A 210 11.82 -2.92 -26.50
N ALA A 211 10.91 -2.12 -25.93
CA ALA A 211 11.05 -0.66 -25.89
C ALA A 211 12.17 -0.19 -24.95
N ALA A 212 12.35 -0.85 -23.80
CA ALA A 212 13.46 -0.55 -22.87
C ALA A 212 14.84 -0.87 -23.47
N GLU A 213 14.94 -1.94 -24.26
CA GLU A 213 16.16 -2.31 -24.97
C GLU A 213 16.45 -1.33 -26.12
N MET A 214 15.45 -0.97 -26.93
CA MET A 214 15.57 0.08 -27.96
C MET A 214 15.97 1.44 -27.36
N MET A 215 15.41 1.80 -26.20
CA MET A 215 15.79 3.02 -25.47
C MET A 215 17.24 2.96 -25.01
N THR A 216 17.70 1.81 -24.52
CA THR A 216 19.09 1.57 -24.12
C THR A 216 20.07 1.75 -25.30
N GLN A 217 19.75 1.20 -26.46
CA GLN A 217 20.57 1.34 -27.67
C GLN A 217 20.57 2.79 -28.19
N LEU A 218 19.43 3.48 -28.13
CA LEU A 218 19.33 4.89 -28.52
C LEU A 218 20.05 5.83 -27.53
N ASN A 219 20.09 5.47 -26.25
CA ASN A 219 20.89 6.14 -25.22
C ASN A 219 22.39 6.02 -25.50
N TYR A 220 22.88 4.85 -25.92
CA TYR A 220 24.28 4.68 -26.35
C TYR A 220 24.59 5.46 -27.63
N THR A 221 23.66 5.47 -28.59
CA THR A 221 23.77 6.23 -29.86
C THR A 221 23.97 7.73 -29.59
N HIS A 222 23.17 8.28 -28.68
CA HIS A 222 23.22 9.69 -28.23
C HIS A 222 23.32 10.69 -29.40
N PRO A 223 22.38 10.68 -30.36
CA PRO A 223 22.58 11.25 -31.70
C PRO A 223 22.72 12.78 -31.76
N PHE A 224 22.30 13.52 -30.73
CA PHE A 224 22.29 14.99 -30.71
C PHE A 224 23.35 15.58 -29.78
N ILE A 225 23.70 16.86 -29.97
CA ILE A 225 24.64 17.61 -29.11
C ILE A 225 24.11 17.69 -27.67
N GLU A 226 22.88 18.16 -27.52
CA GLU A 226 22.15 18.24 -26.25
C GLU A 226 20.64 18.04 -26.51
N GLY A 227 19.87 17.65 -25.50
CA GLY A 227 18.42 17.46 -25.61
C GLY A 227 17.97 16.01 -25.81
N ASN A 228 18.91 15.07 -26.08
CA ASN A 228 18.67 13.64 -26.31
C ASN A 228 17.57 13.05 -25.43
N GLY A 229 17.70 13.14 -24.10
CA GLY A 229 16.75 12.52 -23.16
C GLY A 229 15.30 13.02 -23.30
N ARG A 230 15.08 14.31 -23.61
CA ARG A 230 13.72 14.84 -23.80
C ARG A 230 13.12 14.36 -25.12
N THR A 231 13.92 14.34 -26.19
CA THR A 231 13.51 13.83 -27.50
C THR A 231 13.21 12.33 -27.44
N GLN A 232 14.07 11.55 -26.78
CA GLN A 232 13.92 10.10 -26.60
C GLN A 232 12.67 9.77 -25.79
N GLN A 233 12.44 10.42 -24.64
CA GLN A 233 11.23 10.21 -23.84
C GLN A 233 9.95 10.44 -24.67
N LEU A 234 9.87 11.57 -25.38
CA LEU A 234 8.73 11.88 -26.24
C LEU A 234 8.57 10.90 -27.41
N PHE A 235 9.68 10.43 -27.99
CA PHE A 235 9.66 9.40 -29.04
C PHE A 235 9.07 8.08 -28.51
N PHE A 236 9.46 7.65 -27.31
CA PHE A 236 8.91 6.43 -26.69
C PHE A 236 7.48 6.61 -26.18
N GLU A 237 7.06 7.81 -25.72
CA GLU A 237 5.65 8.14 -25.48
C GLU A 237 4.81 7.93 -26.75
N LYS A 238 5.27 8.45 -27.90
CA LYS A 238 4.59 8.31 -29.19
C LYS A 238 4.66 6.87 -29.75
N LEU A 239 5.72 6.12 -29.47
CA LEU A 239 5.81 4.69 -29.81
C LEU A 239 4.82 3.86 -29.00
N ALA A 240 4.66 4.13 -27.69
CA ALA A 240 3.65 3.48 -26.86
C ALA A 240 2.24 3.75 -27.39
N GLU A 241 1.93 5.02 -27.70
CA GLU A 241 0.65 5.43 -28.29
C GLU A 241 0.34 4.66 -29.60
N VAL A 242 1.32 4.55 -30.50
CA VAL A 242 1.20 3.81 -31.77
C VAL A 242 1.06 2.30 -31.57
N ALA A 243 1.65 1.73 -30.53
CA ALA A 243 1.59 0.31 -30.20
C ALA A 243 0.31 -0.10 -29.44
N GLY A 244 -0.45 0.86 -28.88
CA GLY A 244 -1.63 0.60 -28.04
C GLY A 244 -1.35 0.52 -26.54
N HIS A 245 -0.20 1.04 -26.10
CA HIS A 245 0.24 1.08 -24.71
C HIS A 245 0.37 2.53 -24.21
N SER A 246 0.85 2.70 -22.97
CA SER A 246 1.15 4.01 -22.39
C SER A 246 2.53 3.98 -21.73
N LEU A 247 3.24 5.11 -21.77
CA LEU A 247 4.45 5.37 -20.99
C LEU A 247 4.31 6.79 -20.42
N ASP A 248 4.46 6.94 -19.10
CA ASP A 248 4.37 8.23 -18.43
C ASP A 248 5.70 8.63 -17.75
N PHE A 249 6.63 9.19 -18.53
CA PHE A 249 7.93 9.62 -18.01
C PHE A 249 7.84 10.77 -16.98
N SER A 250 6.68 11.41 -16.79
CA SER A 250 6.51 12.40 -15.72
C SER A 250 6.57 11.77 -14.32
N LEU A 251 6.45 10.45 -14.23
CA LEU A 251 6.52 9.67 -12.99
C LEU A 251 7.95 9.22 -12.63
N VAL A 252 8.95 9.53 -13.47
CA VAL A 252 10.33 9.12 -13.27
C VAL A 252 11.17 10.28 -12.76
N THR A 253 11.84 10.11 -11.61
CA THR A 253 12.77 11.15 -11.14
C THR A 253 14.03 11.22 -12.00
N LYS A 254 14.67 12.39 -12.01
CA LYS A 254 15.95 12.59 -12.72
C LYS A 254 17.02 11.58 -12.26
N GLU A 255 17.10 11.30 -10.96
CA GLU A 255 18.06 10.33 -10.43
C GLU A 255 17.68 8.87 -10.77
N ARG A 256 16.39 8.48 -10.78
CA ARG A 256 15.95 7.14 -11.26
C ARG A 256 16.35 6.91 -12.72
N MET A 257 16.05 7.87 -13.61
CA MET A 257 16.41 7.82 -15.03
C MET A 257 17.93 7.78 -15.23
N LYS A 258 18.69 8.60 -14.49
CA LYS A 258 20.17 8.59 -14.51
C LYS A 258 20.73 7.23 -14.06
N SER A 259 20.18 6.65 -12.99
CA SER A 259 20.59 5.34 -12.48
C SER A 259 20.38 4.23 -13.50
N ALA A 260 19.20 4.17 -14.14
CA ALA A 260 18.89 3.18 -15.16
C ALA A 260 19.83 3.31 -16.39
N ASN A 261 20.06 4.54 -16.87
CA ASN A 261 20.98 4.81 -17.97
C ASN A 261 22.43 4.40 -17.65
N ILE A 262 22.92 4.66 -16.42
CA ILE A 262 24.27 4.27 -16.02
C ILE A 262 24.41 2.74 -15.91
N ALA A 263 23.42 2.06 -15.34
CA ALA A 263 23.41 0.60 -15.23
C ALA A 263 23.47 -0.07 -16.61
N ALA A 264 22.67 0.40 -17.56
CA ALA A 264 22.66 -0.11 -18.92
C ALA A 264 23.98 0.16 -19.67
N LEU A 265 24.48 1.41 -19.63
CA LEU A 265 25.66 1.82 -20.40
C LEU A 265 27.01 1.31 -19.83
N LYS A 266 27.11 1.05 -18.51
CA LYS A 266 28.36 0.54 -17.90
C LYS A 266 28.38 -0.98 -17.74
N ASN A 267 27.24 -1.58 -17.41
CA ASN A 267 27.19 -2.98 -17.00
C ASN A 267 26.51 -3.89 -18.04
N GLY A 268 26.11 -3.34 -19.21
CA GLY A 268 25.31 -4.05 -20.21
C GLY A 268 23.92 -4.46 -19.72
N ASN A 269 23.45 -3.85 -18.63
CA ASN A 269 22.28 -4.34 -17.90
C ASN A 269 21.05 -3.44 -18.16
N SER A 270 20.20 -3.84 -19.12
CA SER A 270 18.93 -3.14 -19.41
C SER A 270 17.81 -3.42 -18.39
N GLU A 271 18.01 -4.28 -17.40
CA GLU A 271 17.00 -4.66 -16.40
C GLU A 271 16.44 -3.45 -15.62
N GLU A 272 17.29 -2.49 -15.24
CA GLU A 272 16.80 -1.28 -14.57
C GLU A 272 15.98 -0.35 -15.49
N MET A 273 16.21 -0.42 -16.81
CA MET A 273 15.37 0.28 -17.79
C MET A 273 14.05 -0.45 -18.01
N LYS A 274 14.06 -1.78 -18.07
CA LYS A 274 12.85 -2.62 -18.17
C LYS A 274 11.93 -2.41 -16.98
N ASN A 275 12.47 -2.45 -15.76
CA ASN A 275 11.72 -2.16 -14.54
C ASN A 275 11.12 -0.74 -14.55
N LEU A 276 11.86 0.26 -15.05
CA LEU A 276 11.37 1.63 -15.19
C LEU A 276 10.22 1.73 -16.22
N PHE A 277 10.30 1.01 -17.34
CA PHE A 277 9.24 0.95 -18.35
C PHE A 277 8.01 0.17 -17.86
N GLU A 278 8.19 -0.90 -17.09
CA GLU A 278 7.13 -1.63 -16.37
C GLU A 278 6.37 -0.68 -15.43
N GLU A 279 7.09 0.10 -14.62
CA GLU A 279 6.55 1.06 -13.65
C GLU A 279 5.61 2.10 -14.28
N ILE A 280 5.98 2.65 -15.44
CA ILE A 280 5.26 3.75 -16.09
C ILE A 280 4.31 3.30 -17.21
N SER A 281 4.18 2.00 -17.45
CA SER A 281 3.19 1.40 -18.38
C SER A 281 2.10 0.59 -17.68
N ASN A 282 2.39 -0.01 -16.52
CA ASN A 282 1.45 -0.81 -15.76
C ASN A 282 0.42 0.11 -15.06
N PRO A 283 -0.89 0.01 -15.35
CA PRO A 283 -1.88 0.96 -14.83
C PRO A 283 -1.97 1.03 -13.30
N GLU A 284 -1.79 -0.08 -12.58
CA GLU A 284 -1.86 -0.08 -11.11
C GLU A 284 -0.57 0.55 -10.51
N LYS A 285 0.63 0.25 -11.06
CA LYS A 285 1.89 0.93 -10.66
C LYS A 285 1.87 2.44 -10.98
N THR A 286 1.36 2.78 -12.16
CA THR A 286 1.17 4.17 -12.62
C THR A 286 0.23 4.94 -11.70
N LEU A 287 -0.82 4.32 -11.15
CA LEU A 287 -1.76 4.94 -10.20
C LEU A 287 -1.05 5.39 -8.91
N ILE A 288 -0.30 4.51 -8.26
CA ILE A 288 0.37 4.83 -6.99
C ILE A 288 1.54 5.82 -7.18
N LEU A 289 2.24 5.75 -8.32
CA LEU A 289 3.25 6.75 -8.68
C LEU A 289 2.62 8.13 -8.97
N LYS A 290 1.46 8.19 -9.64
CA LYS A 290 0.71 9.45 -9.85
C LYS A 290 0.23 10.06 -8.54
N GLU A 291 -0.33 9.26 -7.65
CA GLU A 291 -0.74 9.69 -6.31
C GLU A 291 0.44 10.30 -5.54
N PHE A 292 1.57 9.58 -5.51
CA PHE A 292 2.81 10.02 -4.89
C PHE A 292 3.33 11.34 -5.50
N MET A 293 3.58 11.39 -6.81
CA MET A 293 4.15 12.59 -7.46
C MET A 293 3.26 13.82 -7.31
N ASN A 294 1.93 13.65 -7.37
CA ASN A 294 1.00 14.75 -7.16
C ASN A 294 0.99 15.26 -5.70
N HIS A 295 1.05 14.36 -4.71
CA HIS A 295 1.17 14.77 -3.30
C HIS A 295 2.48 15.53 -3.08
N MET A 296 3.59 14.97 -3.56
CA MET A 296 4.91 15.55 -3.42
C MET A 296 5.06 16.92 -4.09
N LYS A 297 4.44 17.13 -5.25
CA LYS A 297 4.38 18.43 -5.93
C LYS A 297 3.64 19.48 -5.10
N LYS A 298 2.56 19.11 -4.40
CA LYS A 298 1.78 20.04 -3.55
C LYS A 298 2.57 20.54 -2.34
N ILE A 299 3.48 19.73 -1.79
CA ILE A 299 4.31 20.09 -0.63
C ILE A 299 5.65 20.73 -0.98
N GLY A 300 5.91 21.02 -2.26
CA GLY A 300 7.07 21.81 -2.70
C GLY A 300 8.44 21.13 -2.51
N LEU A 301 8.51 19.80 -2.37
CA LEU A 301 9.75 19.08 -2.11
C LEU A 301 10.64 18.95 -3.35
N GLU A 302 11.36 20.02 -3.68
CA GLU A 302 12.32 20.05 -4.78
C GLU A 302 13.47 19.05 -4.65
N THR A 303 13.76 18.61 -3.42
CA THR A 303 14.77 17.59 -3.08
C THR A 303 14.50 16.22 -3.70
N LEU A 304 13.26 15.94 -4.12
CA LEU A 304 12.87 14.67 -4.76
C LEU A 304 13.51 14.45 -6.12
N ARG A 305 13.84 15.52 -6.86
CA ARG A 305 14.50 15.39 -8.17
C ARG A 305 15.83 14.63 -8.07
N ASN A 306 16.43 14.62 -6.89
CA ASN A 306 17.72 13.99 -6.57
C ASN A 306 17.58 12.66 -5.82
N ARG A 307 16.37 12.12 -5.63
CA ARG A 307 16.15 10.79 -5.01
C ARG A 307 15.67 9.79 -6.05
N ILE A 308 16.04 8.53 -5.86
CA ILE A 308 15.46 7.41 -6.60
C ILE A 308 14.07 7.15 -6.02
N VAL A 309 13.06 7.20 -6.89
CA VAL A 309 11.68 6.78 -6.61
C VAL A 309 11.39 5.64 -7.57
N MET A 310 10.81 4.56 -7.04
CA MET A 310 10.46 3.36 -7.80
C MET A 310 9.33 2.62 -7.09
N THR A 311 8.63 1.72 -7.78
CA THR A 311 7.69 0.82 -7.13
C THR A 311 8.41 -0.36 -6.49
N ALA A 312 7.75 -1.02 -5.54
CA ALA A 312 8.25 -2.28 -5.02
C ALA A 312 8.22 -3.37 -6.12
N LYS A 313 9.37 -3.97 -6.41
CA LYS A 313 9.47 -5.11 -7.34
C LYS A 313 8.94 -6.37 -6.65
N GLU A 314 8.22 -7.18 -7.40
CA GLU A 314 7.53 -8.39 -6.90
C GLU A 314 8.51 -9.40 -6.28
N GLY A 315 8.10 -10.03 -5.17
CA GLY A 315 8.93 -10.94 -4.39
C GLY A 315 10.10 -10.29 -3.63
N GLN A 316 10.43 -9.02 -3.88
CA GLN A 316 11.51 -8.34 -3.18
C GLN A 316 11.07 -7.83 -1.81
N THR A 317 11.98 -7.97 -0.84
CA THR A 317 11.81 -7.46 0.52
C THR A 317 12.59 -6.17 0.70
N TYR A 318 11.91 -5.14 1.19
CA TYR A 318 12.46 -3.83 1.49
C TYR A 318 12.32 -3.55 2.98
N THR A 319 13.41 -3.14 3.62
CA THR A 319 13.43 -2.72 5.02
C THR A 319 13.81 -1.25 5.10
N GLY A 320 13.07 -0.48 5.90
CA GLY A 320 13.28 0.95 6.03
C GLY A 320 12.27 1.58 6.98
N PHE A 321 11.97 2.85 6.76
CA PHE A 321 11.01 3.61 7.58
C PHE A 321 9.77 3.98 6.77
N TYR A 322 8.59 3.71 7.30
CA TYR A 322 7.33 4.11 6.69
C TYR A 322 7.20 5.64 6.71
N ARG A 323 6.87 6.22 5.56
CA ARG A 323 6.74 7.68 5.37
C ARG A 323 5.31 8.14 5.11
N GLY A 324 4.32 7.26 5.31
CA GLY A 324 2.91 7.55 5.13
C GLY A 324 2.27 6.79 3.96
N SER A 325 0.96 6.98 3.82
CA SER A 325 0.17 6.45 2.70
C SER A 325 -0.90 7.45 2.29
N GLY A 326 -1.35 7.35 1.04
CA GLY A 326 -2.54 8.04 0.55
C GLY A 326 -3.74 7.08 0.46
N GLU A 327 -4.51 7.27 -0.61
CA GLU A 327 -5.72 6.49 -0.92
C GLU A 327 -5.36 5.07 -1.37
N ASN A 328 -4.33 4.93 -2.21
CA ASN A 328 -3.97 3.68 -2.89
C ASN A 328 -2.55 3.21 -2.60
N GLY A 329 -1.61 4.14 -2.43
CA GLY A 329 -0.19 3.85 -2.26
C GLY A 329 0.31 4.07 -0.84
N PHE A 330 1.45 3.47 -0.51
CA PHE A 330 2.27 3.83 0.64
C PHE A 330 3.73 4.06 0.23
N MET A 331 4.46 4.81 1.06
CA MET A 331 5.89 5.08 0.85
C MET A 331 6.74 4.47 1.97
N LEU A 332 7.79 3.78 1.57
CA LEU A 332 8.88 3.30 2.43
C LEU A 332 10.19 3.98 2.01
N ASP A 333 10.92 4.54 2.98
CA ASP A 333 12.27 5.06 2.79
C ASP A 333 13.29 3.95 3.13
N ALA A 334 13.73 3.25 2.09
CA ALA A 334 14.73 2.19 2.16
C ALA A 334 16.10 2.78 1.80
N ASN A 335 16.87 3.15 2.83
CA ASN A 335 18.23 3.71 2.71
C ASN A 335 18.33 4.90 1.73
N GLY A 336 17.35 5.81 1.74
CA GLY A 336 17.31 7.00 0.87
C GLY A 336 16.57 6.81 -0.46
N THR A 337 16.29 5.56 -0.86
CA THR A 337 15.41 5.23 -1.99
C THR A 337 13.97 5.17 -1.52
N PHE A 338 13.07 5.84 -2.24
CA PHE A 338 11.64 5.80 -1.95
C PHE A 338 10.97 4.69 -2.75
N ILE A 339 10.58 3.64 -2.02
CA ILE A 339 9.85 2.49 -2.53
C ILE A 339 8.36 2.76 -2.35
N ILE A 340 7.62 2.77 -3.46
CA ILE A 340 6.17 3.00 -3.48
C ILE A 340 5.47 1.64 -3.64
N GLY A 341 4.69 1.23 -2.65
CA GLY A 341 3.91 -0.02 -2.68
C GLY A 341 2.41 0.24 -2.69
N HIS A 342 1.61 -0.76 -3.09
CA HIS A 342 0.16 -0.64 -2.93
C HIS A 342 -0.24 -0.87 -1.48
N LYS A 343 -1.12 -0.01 -0.97
CA LYS A 343 -1.67 -0.12 0.39
C LYS A 343 -2.47 -1.41 0.59
N LYS A 344 -3.06 -2.00 -0.46
CA LYS A 344 -3.74 -3.31 -0.41
C LYS A 344 -2.80 -4.51 -0.16
N ASP A 345 -1.49 -4.33 -0.38
CA ASP A 345 -0.49 -5.39 -0.22
C ASP A 345 0.15 -5.38 1.18
N LEU A 346 -0.12 -4.36 2.01
CA LEU A 346 0.18 -4.36 3.44
C LEU A 346 -0.88 -5.20 4.18
N ARG A 347 -0.52 -5.77 5.33
CA ARG A 347 -1.49 -6.47 6.18
C ARG A 347 -2.49 -5.47 6.79
N PRO A 348 -3.78 -5.83 6.95
CA PRO A 348 -4.79 -4.97 7.56
C PRO A 348 -4.38 -4.36 8.90
N GLU A 349 -3.78 -5.16 9.79
CA GLU A 349 -3.29 -4.66 11.08
C GLU A 349 -2.16 -3.63 10.94
N GLN A 350 -1.30 -3.76 9.92
CA GLN A 350 -0.25 -2.76 9.62
C GLN A 350 -0.87 -1.46 9.10
N ILE A 351 -1.85 -1.53 8.21
CA ILE A 351 -2.53 -0.36 7.62
C ILE A 351 -3.24 0.47 8.70
N LYS A 352 -3.76 -0.19 9.73
CA LYS A 352 -4.44 0.44 10.88
C LYS A 352 -3.46 1.02 11.91
N ALA A 353 -2.29 0.40 12.11
CA ALA A 353 -1.35 0.76 13.17
C ALA A 353 -0.20 1.69 12.75
N LEU A 354 0.28 1.60 11.50
CA LEU A 354 1.51 2.27 11.04
C LEU A 354 1.43 3.80 11.09
N LYS A 355 2.41 4.40 11.77
CA LYS A 355 2.64 5.84 11.87
C LYS A 355 3.91 6.23 11.11
N ILE A 356 3.95 7.48 10.66
CA ILE A 356 5.11 8.04 9.96
C ILE A 356 6.33 7.97 10.88
N GLY A 357 7.40 7.32 10.42
CA GLY A 357 8.62 7.08 11.19
C GLY A 357 8.74 5.64 11.72
N ASP A 358 7.69 4.83 11.70
CA ASP A 358 7.76 3.44 12.15
C ASP A 358 8.69 2.61 11.24
N PRO A 359 9.49 1.69 11.81
CA PRO A 359 10.25 0.74 11.02
C PRO A 359 9.30 -0.26 10.34
N LEU A 360 9.54 -0.51 9.06
CA LEU A 360 8.73 -1.43 8.25
C LEU A 360 9.65 -2.32 7.40
N SER A 361 9.45 -3.63 7.51
CA SER A 361 9.88 -4.61 6.52
C SER A 361 8.66 -5.00 5.70
N PHE A 362 8.77 -4.89 4.37
CA PHE A 362 7.70 -5.15 3.41
C PHE A 362 8.23 -6.01 2.27
N THR A 363 7.58 -7.14 2.03
CA THR A 363 7.79 -7.98 0.86
C THR A 363 6.66 -7.74 -0.12
N ALA A 364 6.97 -7.35 -1.36
CA ALA A 364 5.93 -7.19 -2.38
C ALA A 364 5.38 -8.58 -2.78
N PRO A 365 4.05 -8.78 -2.80
CA PRO A 365 3.47 -10.03 -3.29
C PRO A 365 3.77 -10.22 -4.78
N THR A 366 3.71 -11.46 -5.24
CA THR A 366 3.72 -11.78 -6.67
C THR A 366 2.41 -11.35 -7.35
N MET A 367 2.40 -11.17 -8.68
CA MET A 367 1.17 -10.87 -9.43
C MET A 367 0.02 -11.82 -9.09
N GLN A 368 0.30 -13.13 -8.95
CA GLN A 368 -0.72 -14.15 -8.66
C GLN A 368 -1.38 -13.91 -7.29
N GLU A 369 -0.58 -13.73 -6.24
CA GLU A 369 -1.06 -13.46 -4.88
C GLU A 369 -1.86 -12.15 -4.79
N SER A 370 -1.37 -11.09 -5.46
CA SER A 370 -1.98 -9.75 -5.42
C SER A 370 -3.27 -9.62 -6.27
N GLN A 371 -3.54 -10.60 -7.15
CA GLN A 371 -4.76 -10.66 -7.96
C GLN A 371 -5.84 -11.58 -7.39
N GLU A 372 -5.48 -12.66 -6.69
CA GLU A 372 -6.45 -13.60 -6.15
C GLU A 372 -7.24 -13.07 -4.93
N ILE A 373 -6.63 -12.23 -4.09
CA ILE A 373 -7.25 -11.80 -2.83
C ILE A 373 -8.22 -10.62 -3.06
N LEU A 374 -9.42 -10.73 -2.48
CA LEU A 374 -10.42 -9.64 -2.44
C LEU A 374 -10.43 -8.96 -1.07
N ILE A 375 -10.55 -9.77 0.00
CA ILE A 375 -10.48 -9.32 1.40
C ILE A 375 -9.36 -10.11 2.08
N ALA A 376 -8.31 -9.40 2.48
CA ALA A 376 -7.21 -10.00 3.24
C ALA A 376 -7.67 -10.41 4.65
N LYS A 377 -7.04 -11.45 5.19
CA LYS A 377 -7.17 -11.76 6.61
C LYS A 377 -6.47 -10.71 7.48
N GLU A 378 -7.02 -10.47 8.66
CA GLU A 378 -6.47 -9.56 9.68
C GLU A 378 -6.19 -10.36 10.95
N ILE A 379 -4.95 -10.31 11.44
CA ILE A 379 -4.59 -10.97 12.70
C ILE A 379 -4.83 -9.98 13.84
N LYS A 380 -6.00 -10.09 14.47
CA LYS A 380 -6.32 -9.30 15.68
C LYS A 380 -5.64 -9.87 16.91
N ALA A 381 -4.87 -9.03 17.61
CA ALA A 381 -4.20 -9.38 18.86
C ALA A 381 -5.23 -9.83 19.94
N PRO A 382 -4.83 -10.67 20.90
CA PRO A 382 -5.63 -10.90 22.12
C PRO A 382 -5.85 -9.58 22.88
N LEU A 383 -6.98 -9.46 23.57
CA LEU A 383 -7.22 -8.32 24.47
C LEU A 383 -6.15 -8.25 25.56
N SER A 384 -5.59 -7.06 25.77
CA SER A 384 -4.83 -6.75 26.97
C SER A 384 -5.73 -6.79 28.22
N LYS A 385 -5.12 -6.83 29.42
CA LYS A 385 -5.88 -6.78 30.68
C LYS A 385 -6.60 -5.44 30.81
N GLU A 386 -5.94 -4.38 30.37
CA GLU A 386 -6.38 -3.00 30.42
C GLU A 386 -7.60 -2.77 29.52
N GLU A 387 -7.54 -3.22 28.26
CA GLU A 387 -8.68 -3.16 27.33
C GLU A 387 -9.88 -4.01 27.80
N LEU A 388 -9.62 -5.19 28.38
CA LEU A 388 -10.67 -6.04 28.95
C LEU A 388 -11.36 -5.33 30.13
N ILE A 389 -10.59 -4.75 31.05
CA ILE A 389 -11.10 -3.97 32.18
C ILE A 389 -11.89 -2.74 31.68
N GLU A 390 -11.42 -2.04 30.66
CA GLU A 390 -12.14 -0.91 30.07
C GLU A 390 -13.48 -1.34 29.45
N LYS A 391 -13.51 -2.43 28.68
CA LYS A 391 -14.75 -2.98 28.11
C LYS A 391 -15.76 -3.42 29.19
N ILE A 392 -15.30 -4.03 30.28
CA ILE A 392 -16.14 -4.38 31.43
C ILE A 392 -16.70 -3.11 32.09
N LYS A 393 -15.85 -2.10 32.34
CA LYS A 393 -16.26 -0.80 32.92
C LYS A 393 -17.31 -0.10 32.04
N ASN A 394 -17.18 -0.15 30.72
CA ASN A 394 -18.08 0.53 29.78
C ASN A 394 -19.36 -0.28 29.42
N ASN A 395 -19.57 -1.46 30.01
CA ASN A 395 -20.78 -2.26 29.79
C ASN A 395 -22.02 -1.60 30.43
N ALA A 396 -23.00 -1.21 29.61
CA ALA A 396 -24.20 -0.49 30.08
C ALA A 396 -25.05 -1.27 31.11
N PRO A 397 -25.35 -2.57 30.95
CA PRO A 397 -25.99 -3.38 31.99
C PRO A 397 -25.24 -3.42 33.34
N LEU A 398 -23.90 -3.38 33.35
CA LEU A 398 -23.12 -3.27 34.59
C LEU A 398 -23.20 -1.87 35.20
N GLN A 399 -23.21 -0.81 34.39
CA GLN A 399 -23.36 0.56 34.87
C GLN A 399 -24.72 0.78 35.57
N GLU A 400 -25.82 0.23 35.06
CA GLU A 400 -27.12 0.30 35.75
C GLU A 400 -27.12 -0.46 37.09
N ARG A 401 -26.54 -1.67 37.13
CA ARG A 401 -26.36 -2.40 38.41
C ARG A 401 -25.51 -1.60 39.40
N LYS A 402 -24.43 -0.94 38.93
CA LYS A 402 -23.56 -0.08 39.73
C LYS A 402 -24.32 1.13 40.31
N LYS A 403 -25.21 1.77 39.56
CA LYS A 403 -26.12 2.84 40.06
C LYS A 403 -27.07 2.34 41.16
N LYS A 404 -27.60 1.12 41.02
CA LYS A 404 -28.44 0.49 42.07
C LYS A 404 -27.65 0.24 43.36
N ILE A 405 -26.44 -0.32 43.25
CA ILE A 405 -25.53 -0.53 44.39
C ILE A 405 -25.16 0.81 45.05
N ALA A 406 -24.87 1.85 44.26
CA ALA A 406 -24.57 3.19 44.77
C ALA A 406 -25.71 3.74 45.66
N SER A 407 -26.95 3.56 45.21
CA SER A 407 -28.15 3.99 45.93
C SER A 407 -28.35 3.21 47.23
N LEU A 408 -28.21 1.88 47.19
CA LEU A 408 -28.32 1.02 48.37
C LEU A 408 -27.19 1.27 49.37
N SER A 409 -25.94 1.45 48.91
CA SER A 409 -24.79 1.83 49.74
C SER A 409 -24.99 3.19 50.42
N LYS A 410 -25.70 4.14 49.78
CA LYS A 410 -26.08 5.41 50.41
C LYS A 410 -27.04 5.19 51.58
N TYR A 411 -28.01 4.29 51.46
CA TYR A 411 -28.93 3.97 52.56
C TYR A 411 -28.24 3.21 53.70
N VAL A 412 -27.38 2.24 53.39
CA VAL A 412 -26.71 1.39 54.40
C VAL A 412 -25.58 2.12 55.12
N TYR A 413 -24.71 2.83 54.41
CA TYR A 413 -23.47 3.43 54.96
C TYR A 413 -23.37 4.95 54.83
N GLY A 414 -24.41 5.63 54.32
CA GLY A 414 -24.43 7.09 54.15
C GLY A 414 -23.62 7.63 52.96
N LYS A 415 -22.68 6.84 52.40
CA LYS A 415 -21.84 7.22 51.25
C LYS A 415 -21.77 6.08 50.21
N PRO A 416 -22.08 6.33 48.92
CA PRO A 416 -21.94 5.33 47.86
C PRO A 416 -20.52 4.79 47.67
N SER A 417 -19.50 5.65 47.81
CA SER A 417 -18.10 5.33 47.53
C SER A 417 -17.53 4.20 48.40
N ILE A 418 -18.11 3.94 49.57
CA ILE A 418 -17.69 2.87 50.49
C ILE A 418 -17.77 1.50 49.81
N ILE A 419 -18.83 1.23 49.07
CA ILE A 419 -18.99 -0.01 48.29
C ILE A 419 -18.46 0.14 46.87
N LEU A 420 -18.67 1.29 46.21
CA LEU A 420 -18.22 1.49 44.82
C LEU A 420 -16.70 1.29 44.67
N ASN A 421 -15.89 1.84 45.58
CA ASN A 421 -14.43 1.69 45.54
C ASN A 421 -13.95 0.25 45.83
N ARG A 422 -14.81 -0.61 46.40
CA ARG A 422 -14.50 -2.02 46.63
C ARG A 422 -14.91 -2.89 45.44
N ILE A 423 -16.12 -2.69 44.89
CA ILE A 423 -16.55 -3.45 43.71
C ILE A 423 -15.75 -3.11 42.44
N GLU A 424 -15.11 -1.93 42.36
CA GLU A 424 -14.17 -1.61 41.28
C GLU A 424 -12.91 -2.47 41.28
N LYS A 425 -12.53 -3.06 42.43
CA LYS A 425 -11.38 -3.98 42.52
C LYS A 425 -11.67 -5.35 41.88
N ILE A 426 -12.94 -5.71 41.72
CA ILE A 426 -13.36 -7.01 41.15
C ILE A 426 -12.82 -7.19 39.72
N TYR A 427 -12.68 -6.10 38.96
CA TYR A 427 -12.17 -6.15 37.58
C TYR A 427 -10.71 -6.64 37.51
N GLU A 428 -9.90 -6.33 38.53
CA GLU A 428 -8.50 -6.73 38.64
C GLU A 428 -8.33 -8.04 39.41
N ASN A 429 -9.11 -8.21 40.49
CA ASN A 429 -9.11 -9.39 41.35
C ASN A 429 -10.55 -9.84 41.69
N PRO A 430 -11.09 -10.88 41.04
CA PRO A 430 -12.44 -11.40 41.32
C PRO A 430 -12.67 -11.76 42.79
N ALA A 431 -11.65 -12.24 43.51
CA ALA A 431 -11.76 -12.62 44.92
C ALA A 431 -12.10 -11.44 45.86
N ALA A 432 -11.88 -10.19 45.42
CA ALA A 432 -12.31 -8.99 46.16
C ALA A 432 -13.85 -8.86 46.26
N GLY A 433 -14.60 -9.52 45.37
CA GLY A 433 -16.05 -9.62 45.44
C GLY A 433 -16.51 -10.54 46.58
N GLU A 434 -15.97 -11.76 46.60
CA GLU A 434 -16.23 -12.76 47.66
C GLU A 434 -15.80 -12.26 49.04
N GLU A 435 -14.64 -11.60 49.15
CA GLU A 435 -14.18 -10.98 50.39
C GLU A 435 -15.19 -9.92 50.90
N LEU A 436 -15.75 -9.11 50.00
CA LEU A 436 -16.75 -8.10 50.33
C LEU A 436 -18.07 -8.71 50.76
N LEU A 437 -18.55 -9.75 50.08
CA LEU A 437 -19.77 -10.49 50.49
C LEU A 437 -19.57 -11.16 51.86
N GLY A 438 -18.44 -11.83 52.06
CA GLY A 438 -18.07 -12.45 53.34
C GLY A 438 -18.05 -11.44 54.49
N GLN A 439 -17.47 -10.26 54.28
CA GLN A 439 -17.48 -9.17 55.26
C GLN A 439 -18.90 -8.61 55.49
N MET A 440 -19.74 -8.48 54.46
CA MET A 440 -21.12 -8.04 54.61
C MET A 440 -22.00 -9.04 55.36
N ALA A 441 -21.79 -10.33 55.16
CA ALA A 441 -22.57 -11.39 55.80
C ALA A 441 -22.24 -11.53 57.31
N HIS A 442 -20.94 -11.55 57.65
CA HIS A 442 -20.50 -11.81 59.03
C HIS A 442 -20.37 -10.54 59.89
N ALA A 443 -19.94 -9.43 59.30
CA ALA A 443 -19.58 -8.22 60.05
C ALA A 443 -19.76 -6.94 59.20
N PRO A 444 -20.98 -6.54 58.78
CA PRO A 444 -21.17 -5.39 57.89
C PRO A 444 -20.63 -4.07 58.48
N ARG A 445 -20.56 -3.96 59.81
CA ARG A 445 -19.95 -2.81 60.52
C ARG A 445 -18.42 -2.71 60.34
N SER A 446 -17.74 -3.78 59.91
CA SER A 446 -16.30 -3.77 59.59
C SER A 446 -15.98 -3.05 58.28
N ILE A 447 -16.95 -2.99 57.36
CA ILE A 447 -16.82 -2.28 56.07
C ILE A 447 -16.90 -0.77 56.31
N ALA A 448 -17.91 -0.33 57.06
CA ALA A 448 -18.07 1.03 57.57
C ALA A 448 -19.16 1.09 58.66
N LYS A 449 -19.23 2.22 59.38
CA LYS A 449 -20.36 2.51 60.27
C LYS A 449 -21.67 2.58 59.46
N LEU A 450 -22.69 1.83 59.89
CA LEU A 450 -24.04 1.93 59.34
C LEU A 450 -24.62 3.34 59.55
N ALA A 451 -25.42 3.80 58.59
CA ALA A 451 -26.04 5.11 58.65
C ALA A 451 -26.96 5.26 59.88
N GLY A 452 -27.09 6.48 60.37
CA GLY A 452 -27.88 6.80 61.55
C GLY A 452 -27.35 6.23 62.86
N PHE A 453 -28.03 6.60 63.94
CA PHE A 453 -27.72 6.22 65.32
C PHE A 453 -28.67 5.13 65.83
N GLY A 454 -28.18 4.31 66.75
CA GLY A 454 -29.00 3.34 67.49
C GLY A 454 -28.31 2.83 68.75
N ILE A 455 -29.04 2.85 69.88
CA ILE A 455 -28.64 2.28 71.17
C ILE A 455 -29.80 1.39 71.63
N SER A 456 -29.54 0.08 71.77
CA SER A 456 -30.50 -0.93 72.21
C SER A 456 -31.88 -0.78 71.52
N TYR A 457 -32.90 -0.32 72.24
CA TYR A 457 -34.28 -0.16 71.75
C TYR A 457 -34.56 1.14 70.97
N LEU A 458 -33.68 2.15 71.03
CA LEU A 458 -33.85 3.42 70.31
C LEU A 458 -33.03 3.42 69.02
N LYS A 459 -33.71 3.49 67.87
CA LYS A 459 -33.10 3.59 66.54
C LYS A 459 -33.65 4.80 65.78
N THR A 460 -32.78 5.50 65.07
CA THR A 460 -33.19 6.54 64.11
C THR A 460 -33.79 5.93 62.84
N ASN A 461 -34.68 6.65 62.15
CA ASN A 461 -35.24 6.24 60.85
C ASN A 461 -34.14 5.93 59.81
N ALA A 462 -33.01 6.65 59.86
CA ALA A 462 -31.84 6.37 59.03
C ALA A 462 -31.19 5.01 59.36
N ARG A 463 -31.15 4.62 60.64
CA ARG A 463 -30.61 3.32 61.07
C ARG A 463 -31.56 2.16 60.72
N ALA A 464 -32.87 2.33 60.90
CA ALA A 464 -33.85 1.31 60.47
C ALA A 464 -33.74 1.02 58.96
N ARG A 465 -33.76 2.09 58.13
CA ARG A 465 -33.56 1.97 56.68
C ARG A 465 -32.21 1.34 56.30
N ALA A 466 -31.14 1.66 57.03
CA ALA A 466 -29.82 1.06 56.80
C ALA A 466 -29.84 -0.46 57.04
N GLU A 467 -30.53 -0.92 58.09
CA GLU A 467 -30.63 -2.34 58.43
C GLU A 467 -31.54 -3.09 57.45
N GLU A 468 -32.69 -2.51 57.05
CA GLU A 468 -33.59 -3.04 56.01
C GLU A 468 -32.91 -3.22 54.65
N ASN A 469 -31.98 -2.33 54.30
CA ASN A 469 -31.30 -2.34 52.99
C ASN A 469 -30.01 -3.20 52.95
N LEU A 470 -29.60 -3.84 54.05
CA LEU A 470 -28.42 -4.71 54.08
C LEU A 470 -28.55 -5.91 53.13
N LEU A 471 -29.67 -6.65 53.21
CA LEU A 471 -29.90 -7.82 52.35
C LEU A 471 -30.10 -7.42 50.87
N PRO A 472 -30.91 -6.40 50.52
CA PRO A 472 -30.96 -5.86 49.16
C PRO A 472 -29.60 -5.40 48.61
N LEU A 473 -28.74 -4.81 49.44
CA LEU A 473 -27.38 -4.42 49.05
C LEU A 473 -26.51 -5.65 48.80
N PHE A 474 -26.51 -6.63 49.70
CA PHE A 474 -25.80 -7.91 49.54
C PHE A 474 -26.18 -8.58 48.22
N GLN A 475 -27.48 -8.82 48.00
CA GLN A 475 -28.01 -9.44 46.78
C GLN A 475 -27.73 -8.63 45.51
N SER A 476 -27.55 -7.30 45.62
CA SER A 476 -27.19 -6.46 44.48
C SER A 476 -25.71 -6.50 44.15
N ILE A 477 -24.83 -6.74 45.14
CA ILE A 477 -23.38 -6.94 44.95
C ILE A 477 -23.10 -8.35 44.43
N ASP A 478 -23.77 -9.35 44.99
CA ASP A 478 -23.73 -10.76 44.58
C ASP A 478 -24.02 -10.93 43.08
N ARG A 479 -25.21 -10.49 42.65
CA ARG A 479 -25.60 -10.43 41.22
C ARG A 479 -24.75 -9.49 40.36
N TYR A 480 -23.90 -8.65 40.96
CA TYR A 480 -22.96 -7.81 40.25
C TYR A 480 -21.64 -8.52 39.99
N ILE A 481 -21.16 -9.32 40.94
CA ILE A 481 -20.00 -10.22 40.77
C ILE A 481 -20.29 -11.21 39.65
N GLU A 482 -21.41 -11.95 39.73
CA GLU A 482 -21.87 -12.86 38.67
C GLU A 482 -21.94 -12.17 37.29
N ALA A 483 -22.52 -10.97 37.25
CA ALA A 483 -22.66 -10.22 36.01
C ALA A 483 -21.31 -9.71 35.46
N VAL A 484 -20.34 -9.38 36.32
CA VAL A 484 -18.98 -9.02 35.90
C VAL A 484 -18.26 -10.23 35.30
N GLU A 485 -18.36 -11.40 35.92
CA GLU A 485 -17.76 -12.64 35.40
C GLU A 485 -18.38 -13.06 34.06
N GLN A 486 -19.72 -13.04 33.96
CA GLN A 486 -20.39 -13.33 32.70
C GLN A 486 -20.05 -12.28 31.62
N THR A 487 -20.04 -10.98 31.95
CA THR A 487 -19.63 -9.93 31.00
C THR A 487 -18.19 -10.12 30.52
N LYS A 488 -17.27 -10.52 31.42
CA LYS A 488 -15.88 -10.85 31.06
C LYS A 488 -15.80 -12.03 30.10
N LYS A 489 -16.59 -13.08 30.35
CA LYS A 489 -16.70 -14.25 29.45
C LYS A 489 -17.26 -13.85 28.08
N ASP A 490 -18.37 -13.10 28.05
CA ASP A 490 -19.02 -12.63 26.82
C ASP A 490 -18.07 -11.78 25.97
N ILE A 491 -17.32 -10.86 26.59
CA ILE A 491 -16.31 -10.02 25.89
C ILE A 491 -15.21 -10.88 25.27
N LEU A 492 -14.71 -11.88 25.99
CA LEU A 492 -13.66 -12.78 25.50
C LEU A 492 -14.16 -13.71 24.38
N GLU A 493 -15.38 -14.23 24.50
CA GLU A 493 -16.01 -15.05 23.46
C GLU A 493 -16.31 -14.23 22.20
N CYS A 494 -16.85 -13.02 22.34
CA CYS A 494 -17.06 -12.09 21.22
C CYS A 494 -15.73 -11.72 20.54
N HIS A 495 -14.68 -11.43 21.31
CA HIS A 495 -13.35 -11.14 20.76
C HIS A 495 -12.75 -12.35 20.04
N SER A 496 -12.90 -13.55 20.57
CA SER A 496 -12.45 -14.78 19.91
C SER A 496 -13.22 -15.09 18.62
N ALA A 497 -14.55 -14.86 18.61
CA ALA A 497 -15.36 -14.96 17.41
C ALA A 497 -14.93 -13.93 16.35
N GLU A 498 -14.66 -12.69 16.77
CA GLU A 498 -14.16 -11.62 15.91
C GLU A 498 -12.75 -11.89 15.35
N GLN A 499 -11.85 -12.50 16.15
CA GLN A 499 -10.55 -12.99 15.67
C GLN A 499 -10.72 -14.07 14.59
N LYS A 500 -11.58 -15.06 14.82
CA LYS A 500 -11.90 -16.13 13.84
C LYS A 500 -12.58 -15.60 12.57
N ARG A 501 -13.39 -14.54 12.70
CA ARG A 501 -14.01 -13.82 11.57
C ARG A 501 -12.93 -13.16 10.71
N CYS A 502 -12.02 -12.44 11.35
CA CYS A 502 -10.98 -11.66 10.69
C CYS A 502 -9.86 -12.51 10.07
N ASP A 503 -9.52 -13.68 10.62
CA ASP A 503 -8.48 -14.57 10.09
C ASP A 503 -8.87 -15.28 8.77
N LYS A 504 -10.13 -15.14 8.31
CA LYS A 504 -10.56 -15.62 6.99
C LYS A 504 -10.09 -14.67 5.87
N THR A 505 -9.38 -15.23 4.88
CA THR A 505 -9.13 -14.56 3.58
C THR A 505 -10.27 -14.87 2.63
N ILE A 506 -10.80 -13.85 1.93
CA ILE A 506 -11.75 -14.05 0.83
C ILE A 506 -11.03 -13.78 -0.49
N ARG A 507 -11.05 -14.78 -1.38
CA ARG A 507 -10.54 -14.65 -2.74
C ARG A 507 -11.57 -13.94 -3.64
N ARG A 508 -11.15 -13.48 -4.81
CA ARG A 508 -12.06 -13.06 -5.88
C ARG A 508 -12.92 -14.24 -6.33
N PRO A 509 -14.16 -13.99 -6.77
CA PRO A 509 -15.03 -15.06 -7.24
C PRO A 509 -14.48 -15.69 -8.52
N GLY A 510 -14.85 -16.94 -8.79
CA GLY A 510 -14.47 -17.64 -10.02
C GLY A 510 -14.86 -16.85 -11.27
N GLN A 511 -14.11 -17.02 -12.37
CA GLN A 511 -14.37 -16.30 -13.63
C GLN A 511 -15.83 -16.43 -14.10
N TRP A 512 -16.44 -17.60 -13.89
CA TRP A 512 -17.85 -17.86 -14.22
C TRP A 512 -18.87 -17.03 -13.43
N ILE A 513 -18.58 -16.67 -12.18
CA ILE A 513 -19.44 -15.75 -11.42
C ILE A 513 -19.29 -14.33 -11.97
N GLN A 514 -18.08 -13.93 -12.37
CA GLN A 514 -17.80 -12.60 -12.91
C GLN A 514 -18.46 -12.39 -14.29
N THR A 515 -18.56 -13.41 -15.13
CA THR A 515 -19.26 -13.31 -16.43
C THR A 515 -20.77 -13.10 -16.29
N LEU A 516 -21.37 -13.35 -15.11
CA LEU A 516 -22.77 -13.05 -14.83
C LEU A 516 -23.02 -11.56 -14.51
N TYR A 517 -22.00 -10.80 -14.09
CA TYR A 517 -22.14 -9.40 -13.68
C TYR A 517 -22.77 -8.47 -14.75
N PRO A 518 -22.35 -8.51 -16.03
CA PRO A 518 -22.92 -7.64 -17.06
C PRO A 518 -24.28 -8.11 -17.63
N LEU A 519 -24.74 -9.32 -17.31
CA LEU A 519 -25.92 -9.92 -17.93
C LEU A 519 -27.24 -9.33 -17.39
N SER A 520 -28.33 -9.43 -18.17
CA SER A 520 -29.69 -9.09 -17.72
C SER A 520 -30.21 -10.08 -16.67
N LYS A 521 -31.27 -9.72 -15.94
CA LYS A 521 -31.87 -10.61 -14.92
C LYS A 521 -32.39 -11.92 -15.53
N GLU A 522 -32.99 -11.81 -16.70
CA GLU A 522 -33.56 -12.90 -17.48
C GLU A 522 -32.46 -13.84 -17.98
N GLN A 523 -31.36 -13.27 -18.49
CA GLN A 523 -30.17 -14.02 -18.89
C GLN A 523 -29.54 -14.77 -17.71
N ARG A 524 -29.36 -14.10 -16.55
CA ARG A 524 -28.83 -14.74 -15.34
C ARG A 524 -29.73 -15.90 -14.89
N LYS A 525 -31.05 -15.70 -14.80
CA LYS A 525 -32.01 -16.77 -14.44
C LYS A 525 -31.98 -17.94 -15.43
N ALA A 526 -31.89 -17.67 -16.73
CA ALA A 526 -31.82 -18.71 -17.77
C ALA A 526 -30.53 -19.57 -17.69
N ILE A 527 -29.43 -19.01 -17.20
CA ILE A 527 -28.18 -19.76 -16.93
C ILE A 527 -28.29 -20.51 -15.59
N LEU A 528 -28.63 -19.82 -14.50
CA LEU A 528 -28.67 -20.38 -13.15
C LEU A 528 -29.66 -21.56 -13.02
N SER A 529 -30.79 -21.52 -13.71
CA SER A 529 -31.76 -22.63 -13.76
C SER A 529 -31.19 -23.92 -14.36
N LYS A 530 -30.17 -23.83 -15.22
CA LYS A 530 -29.53 -24.95 -15.92
C LYS A 530 -28.25 -25.44 -15.25
N SER A 531 -27.73 -24.73 -14.25
CA SER A 531 -26.42 -25.03 -13.62
C SER A 531 -26.54 -25.10 -12.08
N PRO A 532 -26.89 -26.27 -11.51
CA PRO A 532 -26.89 -26.50 -10.06
C PRO A 532 -25.55 -26.19 -9.39
N GLU A 533 -24.43 -26.50 -10.04
CA GLU A 533 -23.07 -26.35 -9.52
C GLU A 533 -22.72 -24.88 -9.35
N LEU A 534 -23.02 -24.06 -10.36
CA LEU A 534 -22.82 -22.61 -10.33
C LEU A 534 -23.68 -21.94 -9.25
N ARG A 535 -24.93 -22.39 -9.07
CA ARG A 535 -25.79 -21.93 -7.95
C ARG A 535 -25.19 -22.27 -6.60
N ALA A 536 -24.61 -23.47 -6.44
CA ALA A 536 -23.92 -23.88 -5.23
C ALA A 536 -22.67 -23.02 -4.98
N GLU A 537 -21.84 -22.77 -6.01
CA GLU A 537 -20.66 -21.91 -5.94
C GLU A 537 -21.02 -20.49 -5.47
N ILE A 538 -22.03 -19.86 -6.09
CA ILE A 538 -22.53 -18.53 -5.70
C ILE A 538 -23.05 -18.51 -4.26
N THR A 539 -23.77 -19.55 -3.84
CA THR A 539 -24.33 -19.65 -2.49
C THR A 539 -23.23 -19.81 -1.45
N ILE A 540 -22.19 -20.62 -1.74
CA ILE A 540 -21.00 -20.78 -0.90
C ILE A 540 -20.26 -19.45 -0.81
N TYR A 541 -19.98 -18.79 -1.94
CA TYR A 541 -19.24 -17.53 -1.98
C TYR A 541 -19.94 -16.38 -1.25
N SER A 542 -21.27 -16.25 -1.41
CA SER A 542 -22.06 -15.27 -0.66
C SER A 542 -22.01 -15.55 0.85
N ARG A 543 -22.13 -16.81 1.26
CA ARG A 543 -21.97 -17.19 2.68
C ARG A 543 -20.59 -16.82 3.20
N GLU A 544 -19.52 -17.10 2.48
CA GLU A 544 -18.15 -16.75 2.89
C GLU A 544 -17.97 -15.23 3.05
N LEU A 545 -18.53 -14.42 2.15
CA LEU A 545 -18.55 -12.96 2.27
C LEU A 545 -19.32 -12.49 3.51
N ASN A 546 -20.55 -13.00 3.72
CA ASN A 546 -21.38 -12.63 4.88
C ASN A 546 -20.78 -13.12 6.21
N GLU A 547 -20.07 -14.25 6.21
CA GLU A 547 -19.31 -14.72 7.37
C GLU A 547 -18.02 -13.93 7.61
N ARG A 548 -17.44 -13.28 6.60
CA ARG A 548 -16.21 -12.47 6.74
C ARG A 548 -16.50 -11.03 7.15
N LEU A 549 -17.62 -10.45 6.74
CA LEU A 549 -17.97 -9.05 6.95
C LEU A 549 -18.74 -8.84 8.27
N SER A 550 -18.54 -7.70 8.93
CA SER A 550 -19.32 -7.30 10.12
C SER A 550 -20.61 -6.60 9.72
N ALA A 551 -21.52 -6.42 10.69
CA ALA A 551 -22.73 -5.62 10.49
C ALA A 551 -22.41 -4.19 10.00
N ASP A 552 -21.40 -3.54 10.58
CA ASP A 552 -20.97 -2.19 10.17
C ASP A 552 -20.35 -2.17 8.77
N GLU A 553 -19.61 -3.22 8.39
CA GLU A 553 -19.03 -3.37 7.05
C GLU A 553 -20.13 -3.61 6.00
N HIS A 554 -21.15 -4.42 6.32
CA HIS A 554 -22.34 -4.58 5.49
C HIS A 554 -23.12 -3.27 5.33
N GLN A 555 -23.26 -2.48 6.41
CA GLN A 555 -23.93 -1.17 6.34
C GLN A 555 -23.12 -0.19 5.47
N ALA A 556 -21.79 -0.14 5.64
CA ALA A 556 -20.92 0.67 4.78
C ALA A 556 -21.01 0.25 3.31
N ILE A 557 -21.10 -1.04 3.01
CA ILE A 557 -21.32 -1.55 1.65
C ILE A 557 -22.68 -1.08 1.11
N LYS A 558 -23.76 -1.23 1.88
CA LYS A 558 -25.11 -0.78 1.50
C LYS A 558 -25.12 0.71 1.12
N GLU A 559 -24.50 1.55 1.94
CA GLU A 559 -24.38 3.00 1.75
C GLU A 559 -23.39 3.44 0.65
N ASN A 560 -22.55 2.52 0.14
CA ASN A 560 -21.37 2.82 -0.70
C ASN A 560 -20.28 3.65 0.03
N ASN A 561 -20.20 3.57 1.35
CA ASN A 561 -19.22 4.28 2.17
C ASN A 561 -17.86 3.57 2.14
N PHE A 562 -17.16 3.70 1.00
CA PHE A 562 -15.86 3.08 0.77
C PHE A 562 -14.76 3.56 1.72
N ASN A 563 -14.85 4.77 2.27
CA ASN A 563 -13.87 5.28 3.24
C ASN A 563 -14.01 4.57 4.60
N THR A 564 -15.23 4.41 5.12
CA THR A 564 -15.50 3.60 6.33
C THR A 564 -15.11 2.14 6.12
N LEU A 565 -15.47 1.56 4.96
CA LEU A 565 -15.12 0.18 4.65
C LEU A 565 -13.59 -0.04 4.54
N ALA A 566 -12.87 0.86 3.88
CA ALA A 566 -11.41 0.80 3.75
C ALA A 566 -10.71 0.88 5.12
N LYS A 567 -11.20 1.74 6.03
CA LYS A 567 -10.72 1.83 7.41
C LYS A 567 -11.03 0.57 8.21
N SER A 568 -12.26 0.06 8.13
CA SER A 568 -12.68 -1.13 8.88
C SER A 568 -11.93 -2.39 8.45
N LEU A 569 -11.79 -2.62 7.14
CA LEU A 569 -11.09 -3.79 6.60
C LEU A 569 -9.56 -3.63 6.57
N GLY A 570 -9.02 -2.43 6.79
CA GLY A 570 -7.59 -2.15 6.62
C GLY A 570 -7.15 -2.39 5.17
N THR A 571 -7.63 -1.57 4.23
CA THR A 571 -7.28 -1.69 2.81
C THR A 571 -7.27 -0.31 2.11
N SER A 572 -7.02 -0.26 0.80
CA SER A 572 -7.11 0.99 0.01
C SER A 572 -8.54 1.36 -0.34
N GLU A 573 -8.82 2.65 -0.58
CA GLU A 573 -10.17 3.08 -0.96
C GLU A 573 -10.63 2.49 -2.31
N ASN A 574 -9.71 2.34 -3.26
CA ASN A 574 -10.01 1.69 -4.53
C ASN A 574 -10.28 0.18 -4.36
N ASN A 575 -9.60 -0.51 -3.43
CA ASN A 575 -9.93 -1.90 -3.13
C ASN A 575 -11.27 -2.02 -2.39
N ALA A 576 -11.60 -1.08 -1.50
CA ALA A 576 -12.92 -1.02 -0.87
C ALA A 576 -14.06 -0.83 -1.89
N LYS A 577 -13.86 -0.02 -2.95
CA LYS A 577 -14.79 0.08 -4.09
C LYS A 577 -14.95 -1.27 -4.80
N LYS A 578 -13.83 -1.93 -5.16
CA LYS A 578 -13.82 -3.28 -5.77
C LYS A 578 -14.57 -4.32 -4.89
N ILE A 579 -14.43 -4.25 -3.56
CA ILE A 579 -15.17 -5.10 -2.60
C ILE A 579 -16.67 -4.81 -2.63
N ILE A 580 -17.09 -3.54 -2.60
CA ILE A 580 -18.51 -3.14 -2.67
C ILE A 580 -19.15 -3.69 -3.95
N ASP A 581 -18.48 -3.53 -5.09
CA ASP A 581 -18.99 -3.98 -6.38
C ASP A 581 -19.15 -5.51 -6.42
N VAL A 582 -18.16 -6.28 -5.93
CA VAL A 582 -18.25 -7.76 -5.88
C VAL A 582 -19.35 -8.23 -4.92
N VAL A 583 -19.48 -7.63 -3.74
CA VAL A 583 -20.51 -8.02 -2.76
C VAL A 583 -21.91 -7.74 -3.33
N LYS A 584 -22.14 -6.54 -3.89
CA LYS A 584 -23.45 -6.18 -4.45
C LYS A 584 -23.83 -7.00 -5.66
N ASN A 585 -22.89 -7.29 -6.56
CA ASN A 585 -23.17 -8.15 -7.70
C ASN A 585 -23.42 -9.61 -7.28
N THR A 586 -22.67 -10.14 -6.31
CA THR A 586 -22.91 -11.47 -5.74
C THR A 586 -24.31 -11.57 -5.09
N GLN A 587 -24.71 -10.58 -4.29
CA GLN A 587 -26.04 -10.51 -3.68
C GLN A 587 -27.15 -10.47 -4.74
N LYS A 588 -27.02 -9.61 -5.76
CA LYS A 588 -27.96 -9.49 -6.88
C LYS A 588 -28.10 -10.80 -7.68
N ILE A 589 -27.02 -11.56 -7.86
CA ILE A 589 -27.08 -12.88 -8.50
C ILE A 589 -27.76 -13.90 -7.59
N GLN A 590 -27.50 -13.86 -6.28
CA GLN A 590 -28.12 -14.75 -5.32
C GLN A 590 -29.65 -14.54 -5.25
N GLU A 591 -30.14 -13.31 -5.36
CA GLU A 591 -31.57 -12.98 -5.47
C GLU A 591 -32.24 -13.54 -6.74
N ASP A 592 -31.46 -13.86 -7.79
CA ASP A 592 -31.96 -14.49 -9.01
C ASP A 592 -31.98 -16.02 -8.95
N ILE A 593 -31.41 -16.62 -7.90
CA ILE A 593 -31.50 -18.07 -7.66
C ILE A 593 -32.92 -18.40 -7.18
N GLU A 594 -33.74 -18.90 -8.09
CA GLU A 594 -35.07 -19.43 -7.76
C GLU A 594 -34.98 -20.47 -6.61
N PRO A 595 -35.84 -20.38 -5.59
CA PRO A 595 -35.93 -21.42 -4.57
C PRO A 595 -36.20 -22.77 -5.23
N ILE A 596 -35.35 -23.76 -4.95
CA ILE A 596 -35.59 -25.13 -5.39
C ILE A 596 -36.72 -25.72 -4.54
N TYR A 597 -37.96 -25.38 -4.90
CA TYR A 597 -39.08 -26.25 -4.62
C TYR A 597 -38.81 -27.57 -5.34
N PHE A 598 -38.60 -28.63 -4.57
CA PHE A 598 -38.64 -29.99 -5.08
C PHE A 598 -40.06 -30.25 -5.60
N ILE A 599 -40.32 -29.92 -6.86
CA ILE A 599 -41.48 -30.43 -7.57
C ILE A 599 -41.30 -31.95 -7.58
N HIS A 600 -42.18 -32.64 -6.85
CA HIS A 600 -42.37 -34.09 -6.95
C HIS A 600 -42.83 -34.39 -8.38
N ARG A 601 -41.88 -34.52 -9.30
CA ARG A 601 -42.13 -35.12 -10.61
C ARG A 601 -42.42 -36.59 -10.34
N GLU A 602 -43.66 -37.00 -10.57
CA GLU A 602 -44.21 -38.29 -10.13
C GLU A 602 -43.24 -39.45 -10.38
N PHE A 603 -42.70 -39.98 -9.29
CA PHE A 603 -41.79 -41.11 -9.34
C PHE A 603 -42.64 -42.38 -9.50
N ASN A 604 -42.91 -42.73 -10.76
CA ASN A 604 -43.78 -43.84 -11.18
C ASN A 604 -43.70 -45.04 -10.22
N GLU A 605 -44.81 -45.35 -9.54
CA GLU A 605 -44.82 -46.32 -8.42
C GLU A 605 -44.31 -47.72 -8.81
N HIS A 606 -44.39 -48.08 -10.09
CA HIS A 606 -43.93 -49.35 -10.61
C HIS A 606 -42.42 -49.56 -10.38
N THR A 607 -41.60 -48.52 -10.56
CA THR A 607 -40.16 -48.60 -10.34
C THR A 607 -39.81 -48.65 -8.85
N ALA A 608 -40.62 -48.01 -8.00
CA ALA A 608 -40.44 -48.00 -6.56
C ALA A 608 -40.66 -49.37 -5.89
N ARG A 609 -41.54 -50.23 -6.44
CA ARG A 609 -41.79 -51.59 -5.91
C ARG A 609 -40.59 -52.52 -6.11
N ASN A 610 -39.97 -52.47 -7.30
CA ASN A 610 -38.79 -53.30 -7.61
C ASN A 610 -37.56 -52.88 -6.79
N ILE A 611 -37.35 -51.57 -6.60
CA ILE A 611 -36.28 -51.09 -5.71
C ILE A 611 -36.56 -51.45 -4.24
N LYS A 612 -37.81 -51.34 -3.77
CA LYS A 612 -38.18 -51.75 -2.40
C LYS A 612 -37.89 -53.23 -2.11
N GLN A 613 -38.08 -54.16 -3.05
CA GLN A 613 -37.74 -55.57 -2.81
C GLN A 613 -36.22 -55.80 -2.73
N THR A 614 -35.42 -55.17 -3.58
CA THR A 614 -33.95 -55.28 -3.55
C THR A 614 -33.36 -54.64 -2.29
N VAL A 615 -33.84 -53.46 -1.91
CA VAL A 615 -33.40 -52.73 -0.70
C VAL A 615 -33.83 -53.45 0.58
N ARG A 616 -35.03 -54.05 0.63
CA ARG A 616 -35.53 -54.77 1.82
C ARG A 616 -34.75 -56.05 2.15
N LYS A 617 -34.06 -56.66 1.17
CA LYS A 617 -33.08 -57.74 1.42
C LYS A 617 -31.72 -57.23 1.92
N SER A 618 -31.38 -55.96 1.69
CA SER A 618 -30.11 -55.36 2.13
C SER A 618 -30.20 -54.71 3.52
N TYR A 619 -31.34 -54.10 3.87
CA TYR A 619 -31.50 -53.29 5.09
C TYR A 619 -31.83 -54.04 6.39
N HIS A 620 -31.99 -55.36 6.38
CA HIS A 620 -32.19 -56.15 7.60
C HIS A 620 -30.89 -56.53 8.35
N LYS A 621 -29.77 -55.86 8.07
CA LYS A 621 -28.48 -56.13 8.75
C LYS A 621 -27.88 -54.96 9.56
N THR A 622 -28.52 -53.77 9.60
CA THR A 622 -27.80 -52.57 10.08
C THR A 622 -28.58 -51.49 10.85
N PHE A 623 -29.88 -51.64 11.16
CA PHE A 623 -30.58 -50.67 12.04
C PHE A 623 -31.44 -51.34 13.11
N ALA A 624 -30.85 -51.48 14.31
CA ALA A 624 -31.53 -51.91 15.54
C ALA A 624 -30.91 -51.29 16.81
N VAL A 625 -30.39 -50.04 16.75
CA VAL A 625 -29.92 -49.28 17.93
C VAL A 625 -30.23 -47.79 17.77
N ALA A 626 -31.47 -47.37 18.04
CA ALA A 626 -31.84 -45.95 18.10
C ALA A 626 -33.05 -45.59 18.99
N HIS A 627 -33.57 -46.52 19.82
CA HIS A 627 -34.58 -46.21 20.85
C HIS A 627 -34.41 -47.13 22.07
N ALA A 628 -33.69 -46.65 23.08
CA ALA A 628 -33.75 -47.18 24.45
C ALA A 628 -33.39 -46.07 25.44
N SER A 629 -34.05 -46.07 26.59
CA SER A 629 -33.97 -45.05 27.64
C SER A 629 -32.64 -45.04 28.39
N THR A 630 -32.44 -44.01 29.23
CA THR A 630 -31.23 -43.60 29.96
C THR A 630 -30.65 -44.58 31.01
N SER A 631 -30.88 -45.89 30.86
CA SER A 631 -30.31 -46.94 31.72
C SER A 631 -29.15 -47.71 31.05
N GLN A 632 -29.25 -48.07 29.76
CA GLN A 632 -28.24 -48.89 29.07
C GLN A 632 -26.98 -48.13 28.60
N ALA A 633 -26.95 -46.80 28.71
CA ALA A 633 -25.81 -45.99 28.27
C ALA A 633 -24.53 -46.25 29.09
N GLY A 634 -24.64 -46.73 30.34
CA GLY A 634 -23.50 -47.04 31.21
C GLY A 634 -22.71 -48.27 30.76
N GLU A 635 -23.41 -49.39 30.52
CA GLU A 635 -22.79 -50.67 30.14
C GLU A 635 -22.16 -50.61 28.74
N ILE A 636 -22.80 -49.90 27.80
CA ILE A 636 -22.26 -49.68 26.45
C ILE A 636 -20.97 -48.84 26.52
N ARG A 637 -20.90 -47.82 27.39
CA ARG A 637 -19.66 -47.04 27.60
C ARG A 637 -18.54 -47.90 28.17
N ALA A 638 -18.83 -48.78 29.13
CA ALA A 638 -17.85 -49.70 29.70
C ALA A 638 -17.31 -50.69 28.65
N SER A 639 -18.20 -51.28 27.83
CA SER A 639 -17.83 -52.19 26.75
C SER A 639 -16.94 -51.53 25.68
N ILE A 640 -17.24 -50.28 25.30
CA ILE A 640 -16.43 -49.50 24.33
C ILE A 640 -15.04 -49.19 24.90
N LEU A 641 -14.96 -48.74 26.16
CA LEU A 641 -13.68 -48.48 26.84
C LEU A 641 -12.83 -49.77 26.97
N GLN A 642 -13.45 -50.92 27.21
CA GLN A 642 -12.75 -52.19 27.30
C GLN A 642 -12.24 -52.67 25.92
N LYS A 643 -13.01 -52.47 24.85
CA LYS A 643 -12.55 -52.73 23.47
C LYS A 643 -11.41 -51.80 23.05
N GLN A 644 -11.48 -50.50 23.37
CA GLN A 644 -10.38 -49.57 23.11
C GLN A 644 -9.10 -49.95 23.87
N LYS A 645 -9.19 -50.41 25.14
CA LYS A 645 -8.03 -50.93 25.88
C LYS A 645 -7.41 -52.16 25.20
N ILE A 646 -8.22 -53.10 24.72
CA ILE A 646 -7.73 -54.29 23.99
C ILE A 646 -7.06 -53.89 22.67
N GLN A 647 -7.65 -52.94 21.93
CA GLN A 647 -7.13 -52.50 20.63
C GLN A 647 -5.82 -51.71 20.77
N ASN A 648 -5.70 -50.86 21.79
CA ASN A 648 -4.44 -50.17 22.11
C ASN A 648 -3.36 -51.16 22.56
N ALA A 649 -3.69 -52.18 23.36
CA ALA A 649 -2.76 -53.24 23.74
C ALA A 649 -2.31 -54.11 22.55
N GLN A 650 -3.10 -54.20 21.48
CA GLN A 650 -2.71 -54.85 20.23
C GLN A 650 -1.79 -53.97 19.38
N LEU A 651 -1.99 -52.64 19.34
CA LEU A 651 -1.04 -51.71 18.71
C LEU A 651 0.32 -51.75 19.42
N ASP A 652 0.33 -51.63 20.77
CA ASP A 652 1.56 -51.67 21.59
C ASP A 652 2.36 -52.97 21.36
N LYS A 653 1.66 -54.08 21.10
CA LYS A 653 2.26 -55.39 20.79
C LYS A 653 2.79 -55.46 19.35
N ALA A 654 2.16 -54.79 18.40
CA ALA A 654 2.62 -54.70 17.02
C ALA A 654 3.88 -53.81 16.90
N GLU A 655 3.88 -52.64 17.54
CA GLU A 655 5.04 -51.72 17.56
C GLU A 655 6.27 -52.38 18.22
N ARG A 656 6.08 -53.12 19.32
CA ARG A 656 7.17 -53.91 19.94
C ARG A 656 7.68 -55.04 19.05
N GLN A 657 6.83 -55.68 18.25
CA GLN A 657 7.28 -56.69 17.27
C GLN A 657 8.01 -56.07 16.07
N GLN A 658 7.75 -54.80 15.77
CA GLN A 658 8.42 -54.04 14.70
C GLN A 658 9.75 -53.41 15.16
N THR A 659 10.07 -53.45 16.46
CA THR A 659 11.33 -52.96 17.05
C THR A 659 12.34 -54.09 17.36
N ILE A 660 11.98 -55.36 17.08
CA ILE A 660 12.81 -56.56 17.32
C ILE A 660 13.03 -57.33 15.99
N ARG A 661 12.94 -56.62 14.86
CA ARG A 661 13.40 -57.01 13.53
C ARG A 661 14.24 -55.90 12.94
#